data_AF-A0A031I2I6-F1
#
_entry.id   AF-A0A031I2I6-F1
#
_cell.length_a   1.000
_cell.length_b   1.000
_cell.length_c   1.000
_cell.angle_alpha   90.00
_cell.angle_beta   90.00
_cell.angle_gamma   90.00
#
_symmetry.space_group_name_H-M   'P 1'
#
loop_
_entity.id
_entity.type
_entity.pdbx_description
1 polymer ?
#
loop_
_entity_poly.entity_id
_entity_poly.type
_entity_poly.pdbx_seq_one_letter_code
_entity_poly.pdbx_strand_id
1 'polypeptide(L)'
;MGPAPAWHRSTDYWRSLRPCAPYLFPDAASRRRRADVTALTVPTPAPAAVAASHRTALASILAVGGRLLSRLIDLVALIVLARLLQPADFGLISIAMSLIFIVEAVMELPVSQVLLVERDITRSMMDTAFTLSVLRGVVLAVLIGAAAWPFAIVYGDMRLLPLILALALAPAFRGINNPRLALYNRDLDFRRTVATELLGKLVSIGVSIGVAVATGSYWALALGTIASPVTASLMSFVLAPYRPTLSLKDWRLFRNFLSWLSGAQLFSAFAWQMDRLVLGRLAPTASVGRFTMADSLASIPGQVLLTPILGPLSAGLVAVRDDPARLRQAYLKTFAAVALLGFPILAGTALLAHPVVSLALGAKWDMVAPILQWLALAGIPGLLWTPLNALALALRRSTLIFNRQLTDFLVKVPLVIAGAWFFLIPGIAAARAAAALVLAGMAVKAARDAIDLPVWAQLKAILRPVIGCLVMGALVYPATQWLPADLAKPWLVAALAGFAALGALGFGMTVLLLWQLAGRPQGGEAMVLGIATKMLRRGRGGSPAPAAPAPTRAQEAAHADARDQIFALANASSRSGAEPAASSVYRILDILMQANLVQPTDNRAIEGEQYQPRINLVCSRCGQSTPVRGHAAANIISVAAGAAGFHMTSKSIDVAGHCERCPSPSRQVARPYPRRP
;
A
#
# COMPACT_ATOMS: atom_id res chain seq x y z
N MET A 1 34.29 58.71 27.99
CA MET A 1 35.53 58.72 27.18
C MET A 1 35.91 57.29 26.87
N GLY A 2 36.15 56.96 25.60
CA GLY A 2 36.64 55.66 25.12
C GLY A 2 35.60 54.85 24.30
N PRO A 3 35.78 54.64 22.98
CA PRO A 3 34.79 54.01 22.11
C PRO A 3 34.89 52.48 22.09
N ALA A 4 33.79 51.84 21.70
CA ALA A 4 33.64 50.40 21.54
C ALA A 4 34.48 49.83 20.38
N PRO A 5 35.08 48.63 20.51
CA PRO A 5 35.56 47.87 19.38
C PRO A 5 34.45 46.98 18.79
N ALA A 6 34.41 46.98 17.46
CA ALA A 6 33.45 46.27 16.62
C ALA A 6 33.56 44.75 16.78
N TRP A 7 32.43 44.10 17.08
CA TRP A 7 32.32 42.64 17.04
C TRP A 7 32.01 42.17 15.61
N HIS A 8 33.03 41.58 14.99
CA HIS A 8 32.90 40.74 13.80
C HIS A 8 31.89 39.62 14.05
N ARG A 9 30.87 39.48 13.19
CA ARG A 9 29.99 38.31 13.14
C ARG A 9 30.81 37.10 12.68
N SER A 10 31.19 36.24 13.62
CA SER A 10 31.71 34.90 13.32
C SER A 10 30.53 33.98 12.95
N THR A 11 30.30 33.79 11.67
CA THR A 11 29.35 32.82 11.08
C THR A 11 29.81 31.35 11.16
N ASP A 12 30.77 31.01 12.03
CA ASP A 12 31.43 29.69 12.00
C ASP A 12 30.86 28.63 12.96
N TYR A 13 29.77 28.91 13.68
CA TYR A 13 29.08 27.86 14.47
C TYR A 13 28.12 26.99 13.64
N TRP A 14 27.65 27.48 12.48
CA TRP A 14 26.70 26.75 11.61
C TRP A 14 27.35 25.90 10.51
N ARG A 15 28.70 25.82 10.47
CA ARG A 15 29.45 25.00 9.49
C ARG A 15 29.74 23.57 9.94
N SER A 16 29.32 23.16 11.15
CA SER A 16 29.48 21.79 11.65
C SER A 16 28.30 20.85 11.33
N LEU A 17 27.20 21.35 10.76
CA LEU A 17 26.10 20.52 10.27
C LEU A 17 26.22 20.33 8.76
N ARG A 18 27.07 19.38 8.33
CA ARG A 18 27.06 18.89 6.95
C ARG A 18 25.71 18.20 6.67
N PRO A 19 25.07 18.44 5.51
CA PRO A 19 24.02 17.57 5.01
C PRO A 19 24.61 16.19 4.73
N CYS A 20 24.06 15.15 5.36
CA CYS A 20 24.42 13.77 5.08
C CYS A 20 24.12 13.42 3.61
N ALA A 21 25.13 12.85 2.96
CA ALA A 21 25.20 12.48 1.56
C ALA A 21 24.12 11.47 1.10
N PRO A 22 23.80 11.41 -0.21
CA PRO A 22 22.85 10.48 -0.79
C PRO A 22 23.47 9.08 -0.92
N TYR A 23 23.23 8.20 0.06
CA TYR A 23 23.57 6.77 -0.04
C TYR A 23 22.35 5.95 -0.48
N LEU A 24 22.02 6.04 -1.76
CA LEU A 24 21.29 5.01 -2.51
C LEU A 24 22.26 4.59 -3.62
N PHE A 25 22.52 3.27 -3.72
CA PHE A 25 23.51 2.59 -4.58
C PHE A 25 24.93 2.42 -3.97
N PRO A 26 25.41 1.18 -3.74
CA PRO A 26 26.81 0.93 -3.43
C PRO A 26 27.69 1.05 -4.67
N ASP A 27 28.89 1.61 -4.50
CA ASP A 27 29.95 1.70 -5.50
C ASP A 27 30.29 0.35 -6.16
N ALA A 28 30.52 0.38 -7.47
CA ALA A 28 30.91 -0.76 -8.31
C ALA A 28 32.31 -1.34 -8.00
N ALA A 29 33.07 -0.74 -7.07
CA ALA A 29 34.47 -1.06 -6.83
C ALA A 29 34.69 -2.30 -5.93
N SER A 30 33.71 -2.75 -5.15
CA SER A 30 33.89 -3.89 -4.22
C SER A 30 33.50 -5.26 -4.80
N ARG A 31 33.01 -5.35 -6.04
CA ARG A 31 32.58 -6.61 -6.68
C ARG A 31 33.69 -7.43 -7.33
N ARG A 32 34.91 -6.90 -7.49
CA ARG A 32 35.97 -7.57 -8.28
C ARG A 32 36.78 -8.67 -7.57
N ARG A 33 36.48 -9.06 -6.33
CA ARG A 33 37.37 -9.96 -5.56
C ARG A 33 36.81 -11.31 -5.10
N ARG A 34 35.64 -11.74 -5.58
CA ARG A 34 35.16 -13.13 -5.40
C ARG A 34 34.39 -13.60 -6.62
N ALA A 35 35.10 -14.03 -7.65
CA ALA A 35 34.55 -14.80 -8.75
C ALA A 35 35.40 -16.06 -8.88
N ASP A 36 35.02 -17.09 -8.13
CA ASP A 36 35.37 -18.50 -8.36
C ASP A 36 34.37 -19.36 -7.57
N VAL A 37 33.12 -19.37 -8.04
CA VAL A 37 32.20 -20.50 -7.82
C VAL A 37 31.31 -20.58 -9.06
N THR A 38 31.42 -21.70 -9.76
CA THR A 38 30.61 -22.13 -10.91
C THR A 38 29.12 -21.98 -10.63
N ALA A 39 28.51 -20.92 -11.18
CA ALA A 39 27.07 -20.73 -11.18
C ALA A 39 26.49 -21.29 -12.50
N LEU A 40 25.77 -22.41 -12.41
CA LEU A 40 24.88 -22.89 -13.46
C LEU A 40 23.80 -21.81 -13.70
N THR A 41 23.92 -21.09 -14.81
CA THR A 41 22.94 -20.10 -15.26
C THR A 41 21.71 -20.81 -15.84
N VAL A 42 20.61 -20.80 -15.10
CA VAL A 42 19.28 -21.06 -15.68
C VAL A 42 18.84 -19.78 -16.42
N PRO A 43 18.47 -19.83 -17.72
CA PRO A 43 18.03 -18.65 -18.45
C PRO A 43 16.65 -18.21 -17.93
N THR A 44 16.58 -17.03 -17.31
CA THR A 44 15.32 -16.34 -17.03
C THR A 44 14.79 -15.68 -18.31
N PRO A 45 13.54 -15.95 -18.73
CA PRO A 45 12.93 -15.24 -19.84
C PRO A 45 12.61 -13.78 -19.46
N ALA A 46 12.93 -12.85 -20.36
CA ALA A 46 12.67 -11.42 -20.22
C ALA A 46 11.16 -11.09 -20.15
N PRO A 47 10.76 -10.03 -19.41
CA PRO A 47 9.34 -9.71 -19.19
C PRO A 47 8.67 -9.25 -20.50
N ALA A 48 7.67 -10.00 -20.94
CA ALA A 48 6.82 -9.67 -22.08
C ALA A 48 5.80 -8.57 -21.70
N ALA A 49 6.01 -7.35 -22.19
CA ALA A 49 5.26 -6.17 -21.79
C ALA A 49 3.83 -6.04 -22.36
N VAL A 50 3.37 -6.93 -23.26
CA VAL A 50 2.04 -6.78 -23.91
C VAL A 50 1.05 -7.91 -23.58
N ALA A 51 1.52 -9.08 -23.11
CA ALA A 51 0.66 -10.12 -22.50
C ALA A 51 0.36 -9.85 -21.00
N ALA A 52 0.85 -8.72 -20.48
CA ALA A 52 0.89 -8.39 -19.06
C ALA A 52 -0.44 -7.86 -18.50
N SER A 53 -1.32 -7.24 -19.29
CA SER A 53 -2.54 -6.60 -18.74
C SER A 53 -3.59 -7.61 -18.25
N HIS A 54 -3.79 -8.71 -18.96
CA HIS A 54 -4.77 -9.74 -18.57
C HIS A 54 -4.28 -10.59 -17.38
N ARG A 55 -2.98 -10.93 -17.37
CA ARG A 55 -2.37 -11.68 -16.26
C ARG A 55 -2.29 -10.85 -14.98
N THR A 56 -1.94 -9.56 -15.07
CA THR A 56 -1.94 -8.65 -13.91
C THR A 56 -3.35 -8.41 -13.37
N ALA A 57 -4.36 -8.31 -14.24
CA ALA A 57 -5.76 -8.18 -13.83
C ALA A 57 -6.26 -9.44 -13.11
N LEU A 58 -6.04 -10.64 -13.67
CA LEU A 58 -6.42 -11.90 -13.02
C LEU A 58 -5.68 -12.12 -11.70
N ALA A 59 -4.39 -11.81 -11.63
CA ALA A 59 -3.60 -11.86 -10.40
C ALA A 59 -4.17 -10.93 -9.32
N SER A 60 -4.54 -9.70 -9.70
CA SER A 60 -5.13 -8.72 -8.79
C SER A 60 -6.52 -9.16 -8.29
N ILE A 61 -7.35 -9.70 -9.19
CA ILE A 61 -8.68 -10.26 -8.83
C ILE A 61 -8.50 -11.41 -7.84
N LEU A 62 -7.55 -12.30 -8.08
CA LEU A 62 -7.28 -13.43 -7.19
C LEU A 62 -6.79 -12.95 -5.81
N ALA A 63 -5.89 -11.97 -5.76
CA ALA A 63 -5.38 -11.43 -4.51
C ALA A 63 -6.48 -10.72 -3.70
N VAL A 64 -7.29 -9.87 -4.35
CA VAL A 64 -8.39 -9.17 -3.68
C VAL A 64 -9.50 -10.14 -3.28
N GLY A 65 -9.90 -11.05 -4.18
CA GLY A 65 -10.91 -12.07 -3.92
C GLY A 65 -10.50 -13.02 -2.79
N GLY A 66 -9.23 -13.45 -2.76
CA GLY A 66 -8.67 -14.27 -1.69
C GLY A 66 -8.69 -13.57 -0.32
N ARG A 67 -8.38 -12.26 -0.29
CA ARG A 67 -8.49 -11.45 0.93
C ARG A 67 -9.94 -11.31 1.39
N LEU A 68 -10.87 -11.02 0.48
CA LEU A 68 -12.29 -10.92 0.80
C LEU A 68 -12.84 -12.24 1.34
N LEU A 69 -12.50 -13.36 0.68
CA LEU A 69 -12.89 -14.69 1.14
C LEU A 69 -12.32 -14.99 2.53
N SER A 70 -11.06 -14.63 2.77
CA SER A 70 -10.41 -14.76 4.08
C SER A 70 -11.14 -13.97 5.17
N ARG A 71 -11.63 -12.77 4.88
CA ARG A 71 -12.43 -11.96 5.82
C ARG A 71 -13.81 -12.55 6.06
N LEU A 72 -14.46 -13.13 5.05
CA LEU A 72 -15.72 -13.84 5.21
C LEU A 72 -15.55 -15.06 6.12
N ILE A 73 -14.47 -15.81 5.93
CA ILE A 73 -14.09 -16.95 6.77
C ILE A 73 -13.89 -16.49 8.23
N ASP A 74 -13.15 -15.41 8.47
CA ASP A 74 -12.97 -14.84 9.82
C ASP A 74 -14.30 -14.39 10.46
N LEU A 75 -15.20 -13.79 9.68
CA LEU A 75 -16.52 -13.36 10.15
C LEU A 75 -17.39 -14.56 10.56
N VAL A 76 -17.42 -15.60 9.74
CA VAL A 76 -18.14 -16.84 10.06
C VAL A 76 -17.55 -17.48 11.31
N ALA A 77 -16.23 -17.55 11.42
CA ALA A 77 -15.55 -18.05 12.62
C ALA A 77 -15.98 -17.28 13.87
N LEU A 78 -15.93 -15.95 13.80
CA LEU A 78 -16.29 -15.06 14.90
C LEU A 78 -17.74 -15.31 15.35
N ILE A 79 -18.69 -15.37 14.42
CA ILE A 79 -20.11 -15.59 14.72
C ILE A 79 -20.34 -16.97 15.35
N VAL A 80 -19.79 -18.03 14.75
CA VAL A 80 -19.96 -19.40 15.25
C VAL A 80 -19.34 -19.56 16.64
N LEU A 81 -18.10 -19.10 16.83
CA LEU A 81 -17.42 -19.19 18.11
C LEU A 81 -18.08 -18.31 19.18
N ALA A 82 -18.60 -17.13 18.81
CA ALA A 82 -19.35 -16.29 19.73
C ALA A 82 -20.65 -16.96 20.20
N ARG A 83 -21.29 -17.79 19.36
CA ARG A 83 -22.45 -18.58 19.77
C ARG A 83 -22.09 -19.76 20.67
N LEU A 84 -20.91 -20.37 20.49
CA LEU A 84 -20.45 -21.49 21.31
C LEU A 84 -19.85 -21.07 22.67
N LEU A 85 -19.09 -19.98 22.72
CA LEU A 85 -18.29 -19.57 23.89
C LEU A 85 -18.89 -18.41 24.68
N GLN A 86 -18.40 -18.17 25.90
CA GLN A 86 -18.87 -17.07 26.75
C GLN A 86 -18.10 -15.78 26.47
N PRO A 87 -18.69 -14.59 26.71
CA PRO A 87 -17.99 -13.32 26.54
C PRO A 87 -16.69 -13.22 27.35
N ALA A 88 -16.60 -13.85 28.52
CA ALA A 88 -15.38 -13.88 29.33
C ALA A 88 -14.19 -14.54 28.62
N ASP A 89 -14.43 -15.56 27.79
CA ASP A 89 -13.39 -16.26 27.03
C ASP A 89 -12.73 -15.34 26.00
N PHE A 90 -13.55 -14.56 25.27
CA PHE A 90 -13.08 -13.54 24.34
C PHE A 90 -12.29 -12.45 25.07
N GLY A 91 -12.72 -12.07 26.28
CA GLY A 91 -12.00 -11.12 27.12
C GLY A 91 -10.60 -11.60 27.48
N LEU A 92 -10.49 -12.81 28.01
CA LEU A 92 -9.20 -13.40 28.41
C LEU A 92 -8.23 -13.49 27.21
N ILE A 93 -8.71 -13.98 26.07
CA ILE A 93 -7.92 -14.06 24.83
C ILE A 93 -7.51 -12.68 24.34
N SER A 94 -8.41 -11.69 24.40
CA SER A 94 -8.09 -10.33 23.92
C SER A 94 -7.00 -9.66 24.75
N ILE A 95 -6.99 -9.88 26.08
CA ILE A 95 -5.96 -9.37 26.99
C ILE A 95 -4.62 -10.03 26.66
N ALA A 96 -4.58 -11.36 26.52
CA ALA A 96 -3.37 -12.10 26.14
C ALA A 96 -2.83 -11.67 24.76
N MET A 97 -3.71 -11.54 23.76
CA MET A 97 -3.34 -11.10 22.41
C MET A 97 -2.85 -9.65 22.36
N SER A 98 -3.28 -8.79 23.29
CA SER A 98 -2.82 -7.40 23.35
C SER A 98 -1.30 -7.32 23.60
N LEU A 99 -0.79 -8.14 24.51
CA LEU A 99 0.66 -8.26 24.75
C LEU A 99 1.38 -8.75 23.48
N ILE A 100 0.85 -9.79 22.84
CA ILE A 100 1.44 -10.39 21.64
C ILE A 100 1.52 -9.36 20.51
N PHE A 101 0.43 -8.62 20.25
CA PHE A 101 0.41 -7.59 19.21
C PHE A 101 1.40 -6.46 19.46
N ILE A 102 1.57 -6.03 20.71
CA ILE A 102 2.55 -5.00 21.06
C ILE A 102 3.97 -5.51 20.76
N VAL A 103 4.35 -6.67 21.31
CA VAL A 103 5.69 -7.23 21.14
C VAL A 103 6.00 -7.52 19.67
N GLU A 104 5.02 -8.04 18.92
CA GLU A 104 5.16 -8.27 17.49
C GLU A 104 5.39 -7.00 16.67
N ALA A 105 4.70 -5.91 17.00
CA ALA A 105 4.83 -4.63 16.32
C ALA A 105 6.18 -3.97 16.58
N VAL A 106 6.73 -4.11 17.79
CA VAL A 106 8.08 -3.60 18.14
C VAL A 106 9.14 -4.31 17.31
N MET A 107 9.00 -5.62 17.15
CA MET A 107 9.98 -6.50 16.51
C MET A 107 9.63 -6.79 15.05
N GLU A 108 8.86 -5.94 14.37
CA GLU A 108 8.45 -6.14 12.99
C GLU A 108 9.65 -6.04 12.03
N LEU A 109 10.00 -7.14 11.37
CA LEU A 109 11.03 -7.17 10.32
C LEU A 109 10.37 -7.24 8.94
N PRO A 110 10.58 -6.25 8.05
CA PRO A 110 9.98 -6.23 6.71
C PRO A 110 10.74 -7.13 5.71
N VAL A 111 11.06 -8.37 6.09
CA VAL A 111 11.91 -9.31 5.31
C VAL A 111 11.37 -9.55 3.91
N SER A 112 10.06 -9.76 3.79
CA SER A 112 9.39 -10.01 2.49
C SER A 112 9.44 -8.80 1.55
N GLN A 113 9.42 -7.57 2.11
CA GLN A 113 9.49 -6.34 1.32
C GLN A 113 10.88 -6.12 0.73
N VAL A 114 11.94 -6.49 1.49
CA VAL A 114 13.32 -6.45 1.00
C VAL A 114 13.49 -7.38 -0.20
N LEU A 115 13.01 -8.62 -0.10
CA LEU A 115 13.06 -9.57 -1.21
C LEU A 115 12.22 -9.11 -2.42
N LEU A 116 11.12 -8.38 -2.20
CA LEU A 116 10.27 -7.91 -3.30
C LEU A 116 10.96 -6.82 -4.15
N VAL A 117 11.73 -5.95 -3.50
CA VAL A 117 12.41 -4.81 -4.15
C VAL A 117 13.74 -5.21 -4.78
N GLU A 118 14.41 -6.23 -4.25
CA GLU A 118 15.69 -6.70 -4.75
C GLU A 118 15.57 -7.31 -6.16
N ARG A 119 16.44 -6.88 -7.07
CA ARG A 119 16.40 -7.31 -8.48
C ARG A 119 16.96 -8.72 -8.63
N ASP A 120 18.16 -8.94 -8.10
CA ASP A 120 18.92 -10.18 -8.27
C ASP A 120 18.90 -11.03 -7.00
N ILE A 121 17.81 -11.77 -6.82
CA ILE A 121 17.62 -12.61 -5.63
C ILE A 121 18.45 -13.88 -5.76
N THR A 122 19.45 -14.02 -4.89
CA THR A 122 20.26 -15.23 -4.80
C THR A 122 19.71 -16.20 -3.75
N ARG A 123 20.13 -17.46 -3.82
CA ARG A 123 19.80 -18.47 -2.80
C ARG A 123 20.23 -18.05 -1.40
N SER A 124 21.43 -17.45 -1.28
CA SER A 124 22.00 -16.96 -0.03
C SER A 124 21.14 -15.86 0.61
N MET A 125 20.53 -14.99 -0.20
CA MET A 125 19.60 -13.96 0.29
C MET A 125 18.30 -14.57 0.82
N MET A 126 17.75 -15.59 0.16
CA MET A 126 16.55 -16.31 0.65
C MET A 126 16.83 -17.08 1.94
N ASP A 127 17.99 -17.74 2.03
CA ASP A 127 18.46 -18.43 3.22
C ASP A 127 18.67 -17.45 4.39
N THR A 128 19.21 -16.27 4.10
CA THR A 128 19.34 -15.17 5.07
C THR A 128 17.97 -14.65 5.53
N ALA A 129 17.05 -14.42 4.61
CA ALA A 129 15.69 -13.99 4.91
C ALA A 129 14.95 -14.98 5.82
N PHE A 130 15.06 -16.28 5.53
CA PHE A 130 14.50 -17.34 6.36
C PHE A 130 15.14 -17.35 7.75
N THR A 131 16.46 -17.33 7.82
CA THR A 131 17.20 -17.34 9.10
C THR A 131 16.83 -16.16 9.98
N LEU A 132 16.72 -14.94 9.43
CA LEU A 132 16.29 -13.76 10.15
C LEU A 132 14.83 -13.85 10.62
N SER A 133 13.95 -14.45 9.81
CA SER A 133 12.53 -14.63 10.16
C SER A 133 12.35 -15.65 11.29
N VAL A 134 13.09 -16.76 11.25
CA VAL A 134 13.12 -17.77 12.32
C VAL A 134 13.72 -17.18 13.60
N LEU A 135 14.85 -16.48 13.50
CA LEU A 135 15.49 -15.82 14.65
C LEU A 135 14.53 -14.82 15.30
N ARG A 136 13.82 -14.00 14.51
CA ARG A 136 12.76 -13.12 15.00
C ARG A 136 11.66 -13.90 15.72
N GLY A 137 11.20 -15.00 15.15
CA GLY A 137 10.18 -15.86 15.77
C GLY A 137 10.60 -16.39 17.14
N VAL A 138 11.86 -16.83 17.27
CA VAL A 138 12.45 -17.28 18.54
C VAL A 138 12.55 -16.13 19.54
N VAL A 139 13.07 -14.97 19.12
CA VAL A 139 13.17 -13.78 19.97
C VAL A 139 11.78 -13.34 20.47
N LEU A 140 10.77 -13.33 19.60
CA LEU A 140 9.39 -13.04 19.97
C LEU A 140 8.87 -14.03 21.02
N ALA A 141 9.07 -15.33 20.83
CA ALA A 141 8.64 -16.36 21.78
C ALA A 141 9.31 -16.17 23.15
N VAL A 142 10.62 -15.90 23.18
CA VAL A 142 11.37 -15.66 24.42
C VAL A 142 10.90 -14.40 25.13
N LEU A 143 10.73 -13.28 24.41
CA LEU A 143 10.27 -12.02 25.00
C LEU A 143 8.85 -12.10 25.53
N ILE A 144 7.94 -12.72 24.77
CA ILE A 144 6.56 -12.94 25.19
C ILE A 144 6.53 -13.88 26.40
N GLY A 145 7.31 -14.96 26.39
CA GLY A 145 7.38 -15.90 27.50
C GLY A 145 7.94 -15.28 28.78
N ALA A 146 9.00 -14.47 28.66
CA ALA A 146 9.56 -13.72 29.79
C ALA A 146 8.56 -12.69 30.35
N ALA A 147 7.76 -12.06 29.49
CA ALA A 147 6.72 -11.10 29.90
C ALA A 147 5.44 -11.78 30.45
N ALA A 148 5.21 -13.07 30.16
CA ALA A 148 3.96 -13.75 30.48
C ALA A 148 3.67 -13.79 32.00
N TRP A 149 4.68 -14.11 32.80
CA TRP A 149 4.55 -14.17 34.26
C TRP A 149 4.21 -12.82 34.90
N PRO A 150 5.01 -11.73 34.71
CA PRO A 150 4.68 -10.44 35.30
C PRO A 150 3.35 -9.91 34.77
N PHE A 151 3.02 -10.18 33.50
CA PHE A 151 1.74 -9.80 32.94
C PHE A 151 0.56 -10.51 33.63
N ALA A 152 0.65 -11.82 33.88
CA ALA A 152 -0.40 -12.55 34.60
C ALA A 152 -0.62 -12.01 36.03
N ILE A 153 0.45 -11.59 36.72
CA ILE A 153 0.37 -10.96 38.05
C ILE A 153 -0.34 -9.61 37.97
N VAL A 154 0.04 -8.75 37.02
CA VAL A 154 -0.55 -7.39 36.88
C VAL A 154 -2.06 -7.44 36.65
N TYR A 155 -2.54 -8.43 35.91
CA TYR A 155 -3.96 -8.64 35.63
C TYR A 155 -4.68 -9.51 36.68
N GLY A 156 -3.95 -10.11 37.62
CA GLY A 156 -4.54 -10.94 38.69
C GLY A 156 -5.17 -12.24 38.20
N ASP A 157 -4.80 -12.74 37.02
CA ASP A 157 -5.36 -13.98 36.43
C ASP A 157 -4.25 -14.89 35.92
N MET A 158 -3.91 -15.92 36.71
CA MET A 158 -2.85 -16.86 36.38
C MET A 158 -3.16 -17.75 35.17
N ARG A 159 -4.42 -17.79 34.69
CA ARG A 159 -4.75 -18.46 33.42
C ARG A 159 -4.08 -17.80 32.22
N LEU A 160 -3.71 -16.51 32.33
CA LEU A 160 -2.99 -15.78 31.29
C LEU A 160 -1.58 -16.35 31.05
N LEU A 161 -0.91 -16.89 32.07
CA LEU A 161 0.45 -17.42 31.93
C LEU A 161 0.54 -18.56 30.89
N PRO A 162 -0.13 -19.72 31.08
CA PRO A 162 -0.07 -20.82 30.11
C PRO A 162 -0.68 -20.42 28.75
N LEU A 163 -1.67 -19.52 28.76
CA LEU A 163 -2.30 -19.01 27.55
C LEU A 163 -1.33 -18.18 26.70
N ILE A 164 -0.62 -17.22 27.30
CA ILE A 164 0.36 -16.36 26.62
C ILE A 164 1.52 -17.20 26.09
N LEU A 165 2.02 -18.15 26.89
CA LEU A 165 3.08 -19.08 26.46
C LEU A 165 2.66 -19.89 25.23
N ALA A 166 1.44 -20.42 25.21
CA ALA A 166 0.92 -21.13 24.05
C ALA A 166 0.74 -20.21 22.84
N LEU A 167 0.12 -19.04 23.03
CA LEU A 167 -0.13 -18.09 21.94
C LEU A 167 1.17 -17.51 21.35
N ALA A 168 2.27 -17.47 22.10
CA ALA A 168 3.59 -17.07 21.59
C ALA A 168 4.09 -17.97 20.45
N LEU A 169 3.58 -19.19 20.32
CA LEU A 169 3.85 -20.07 19.18
C LEU A 169 3.34 -19.46 17.87
N ALA A 170 2.22 -18.73 17.87
CA ALA A 170 1.64 -18.16 16.66
C ALA A 170 2.59 -17.20 15.91
N PRO A 171 3.21 -16.18 16.54
CA PRO A 171 4.26 -15.39 15.90
C PRO A 171 5.54 -16.18 15.58
N ALA A 172 5.92 -17.14 16.44
CA ALA A 172 7.10 -17.96 16.19
C ALA A 172 6.99 -18.73 14.87
N PHE A 173 5.84 -19.39 14.65
CA PHE A 173 5.57 -20.12 13.40
C PHE A 173 5.44 -19.20 12.20
N ARG A 174 4.88 -17.98 12.34
CA ARG A 174 4.88 -17.00 11.23
C ARG A 174 6.28 -16.68 10.70
N GLY A 175 7.31 -16.80 11.54
CA GLY A 175 8.72 -16.68 11.15
C GLY A 175 9.28 -17.85 10.32
N ILE A 176 8.61 -19.01 10.33
CA ILE A 176 9.00 -20.25 9.64
C ILE A 176 8.31 -20.36 8.27
N ASN A 177 7.84 -19.25 7.70
CA ASN A 177 7.30 -19.26 6.35
C ASN A 177 8.40 -19.41 5.29
N ASN A 178 8.08 -20.13 4.21
CA ASN A 178 9.02 -20.35 3.13
C ASN A 178 9.32 -19.02 2.37
N PRO A 179 10.59 -18.58 2.31
CA PRO A 179 10.96 -17.31 1.68
C PRO A 179 10.67 -17.28 0.17
N ARG A 180 10.59 -18.45 -0.48
CA ARG A 180 10.27 -18.57 -1.91
C ARG A 180 8.85 -18.07 -2.24
N LEU A 181 7.95 -17.98 -1.26
CA LEU A 181 6.63 -17.39 -1.45
C LEU A 181 6.71 -15.90 -1.87
N ALA A 182 7.74 -15.19 -1.43
CA ALA A 182 7.98 -13.80 -1.84
C ALA A 182 8.30 -13.69 -3.34
N LEU A 183 8.99 -14.69 -3.92
CA LEU A 183 9.27 -14.75 -5.36
C LEU A 183 7.99 -14.93 -6.18
N TYR A 184 7.10 -15.82 -5.75
CA TYR A 184 5.80 -15.99 -6.41
C TYR A 184 4.96 -14.72 -6.36
N ASN A 185 4.95 -14.00 -5.23
CA ASN A 185 4.29 -12.71 -5.13
C ASN A 185 4.93 -11.65 -6.05
N ARG A 186 6.26 -11.67 -6.22
CA ARG A 186 6.98 -10.80 -7.16
C ARG A 186 6.59 -11.07 -8.61
N ASP A 187 6.40 -12.34 -8.95
CA ASP A 187 5.97 -12.79 -10.28
C ASP A 187 4.44 -12.69 -10.49
N LEU A 188 3.73 -12.01 -9.58
CA LEU A 188 2.28 -11.82 -9.58
C LEU A 188 1.48 -13.15 -9.52
N ASP A 189 2.09 -14.23 -9.05
CA ASP A 189 1.41 -15.50 -8.78
C ASP A 189 0.98 -15.59 -7.31
N PHE A 190 -0.17 -14.98 -7.02
CA PHE A 190 -0.75 -14.99 -5.68
C PHE A 190 -1.44 -16.30 -5.31
N ARG A 191 -1.54 -17.30 -6.20
CA ARG A 191 -2.29 -18.55 -5.96
C ARG A 191 -1.78 -19.28 -4.73
N ARG A 192 -0.46 -19.42 -4.62
CA ARG A 192 0.18 -20.12 -3.50
C ARG A 192 -0.03 -19.37 -2.19
N THR A 193 0.13 -18.05 -2.21
CA THR A 193 -0.05 -17.19 -1.02
C THR A 193 -1.49 -17.22 -0.52
N VAL A 194 -2.46 -17.07 -1.43
CA VAL A 194 -3.89 -17.17 -1.10
C VAL A 194 -4.24 -18.58 -0.62
N ALA A 195 -3.71 -19.64 -1.25
CA ALA A 195 -3.95 -21.02 -0.81
C ALA A 195 -3.40 -21.27 0.60
N THR A 196 -2.17 -20.83 0.92
CA THR A 196 -1.61 -20.96 2.27
C THR A 196 -2.44 -20.23 3.32
N GLU A 197 -2.95 -19.05 3.00
CA GLU A 197 -3.78 -18.24 3.90
C GLU A 197 -5.15 -18.90 4.15
N LEU A 198 -5.82 -19.32 3.07
CA LEU A 198 -7.15 -19.94 3.16
C LEU A 198 -7.10 -21.30 3.87
N LEU A 199 -6.12 -22.16 3.54
CA LEU A 199 -5.94 -23.44 4.23
C LEU A 199 -5.68 -23.25 5.72
N GLY A 200 -4.82 -22.28 6.07
CA GLY A 200 -4.57 -21.94 7.46
C GLY A 200 -5.84 -21.49 8.21
N LYS A 201 -6.68 -20.66 7.58
CA LYS A 201 -7.95 -20.21 8.19
C LYS A 201 -8.96 -21.34 8.31
N LEU A 202 -9.10 -22.20 7.30
CA LEU A 202 -10.02 -23.35 7.35
C LEU A 202 -9.64 -24.32 8.47
N VAL A 203 -8.36 -24.65 8.61
CA VAL A 203 -7.88 -25.50 9.71
C VAL A 203 -8.07 -24.80 11.06
N SER A 204 -7.77 -23.51 11.16
CA SER A 204 -8.00 -22.72 12.38
C SER A 204 -9.45 -22.75 12.84
N ILE A 205 -10.41 -22.58 11.92
CA ILE A 205 -11.84 -22.67 12.25
C ILE A 205 -12.22 -24.09 12.67
N GLY A 206 -11.77 -25.11 11.94
CA GLY A 206 -12.05 -26.51 12.28
C GLY A 206 -11.54 -26.87 13.68
N VAL A 207 -10.30 -26.48 13.99
CA VAL A 207 -9.71 -26.67 15.33
C VAL A 207 -10.48 -25.89 16.39
N SER A 208 -10.79 -24.61 16.14
CA SER A 208 -11.51 -23.76 17.10
C SER A 208 -12.88 -24.32 17.43
N ILE A 209 -13.66 -24.67 16.40
CA ILE A 209 -15.01 -25.22 16.57
C ILE A 209 -14.94 -26.59 17.23
N GLY A 210 -14.03 -27.46 16.80
CA GLY A 210 -13.86 -28.80 17.38
C GLY A 210 -13.55 -28.74 18.88
N VAL A 211 -12.61 -27.88 19.28
CA VAL A 211 -12.26 -27.69 20.69
C VAL A 211 -13.38 -26.99 21.46
N ALA A 212 -14.07 -26.02 20.87
CA ALA A 212 -15.19 -25.34 21.51
C ALA A 212 -16.35 -26.29 21.80
N VAL A 213 -16.69 -27.18 20.86
CA VAL A 213 -17.75 -28.17 21.05
C VAL A 213 -17.33 -29.23 22.07
N ALA A 214 -16.07 -29.66 22.07
CA ALA A 214 -15.58 -30.69 22.99
C ALA A 214 -15.41 -30.21 24.43
N THR A 215 -14.99 -28.96 24.64
CA THR A 215 -14.56 -28.47 25.96
C THR A 215 -15.31 -27.24 26.46
N GLY A 216 -15.96 -26.46 25.58
CA GLY A 216 -16.53 -25.16 25.92
C GLY A 216 -15.51 -24.13 26.42
N SER A 217 -14.20 -24.37 26.22
CA SER A 217 -13.12 -23.60 26.84
C SER A 217 -12.58 -22.50 25.92
N TYR A 218 -12.05 -21.43 26.51
CA TYR A 218 -11.28 -20.39 25.82
C TYR A 218 -10.09 -20.95 25.01
N TRP A 219 -9.60 -22.15 25.34
CA TRP A 219 -8.57 -22.84 24.55
C TRP A 219 -8.95 -23.06 23.08
N ALA A 220 -10.25 -23.10 22.77
CA ALA A 220 -10.73 -23.11 21.40
C ALA A 220 -10.19 -21.93 20.56
N LEU A 221 -10.25 -20.73 21.12
CA LEU A 221 -9.77 -19.50 20.47
C LEU A 221 -8.24 -19.50 20.39
N ALA A 222 -7.56 -19.96 21.44
CA ALA A 222 -6.11 -20.01 21.51
C ALA A 222 -5.53 -20.98 20.47
N LEU A 223 -6.01 -22.21 20.44
CA LEU A 223 -5.55 -23.24 19.50
C LEU A 223 -5.90 -22.89 18.06
N GLY A 224 -7.05 -22.26 17.79
CA GLY A 224 -7.36 -21.71 16.48
C GLY A 224 -6.36 -20.64 16.01
N THR A 225 -6.00 -19.73 16.91
CA THR A 225 -5.02 -18.66 16.63
C THR A 225 -3.64 -19.22 16.31
N ILE A 226 -3.26 -20.35 16.91
CA ILE A 226 -1.99 -21.05 16.67
C ILE A 226 -2.06 -21.93 15.41
N ALA A 227 -3.17 -22.61 15.19
CA ALA A 227 -3.36 -23.55 14.08
C ALA A 227 -3.25 -22.86 12.71
N SER A 228 -3.73 -21.61 12.58
CA SER A 228 -3.64 -20.85 11.32
C SER A 228 -2.19 -20.66 10.84
N PRO A 229 -1.28 -20.01 11.61
CA PRO A 229 0.09 -19.80 11.18
C PRO A 229 0.91 -21.09 11.13
N VAL A 230 0.65 -22.08 11.99
CA VAL A 230 1.31 -23.41 11.91
C VAL A 230 1.00 -24.06 10.56
N THR A 231 -0.29 -24.14 10.21
CA THR A 231 -0.73 -24.73 8.94
C THR A 231 -0.21 -23.93 7.75
N ALA A 232 -0.32 -22.60 7.77
CA ALA A 232 0.16 -21.76 6.68
C ALA A 232 1.67 -21.93 6.44
N SER A 233 2.45 -22.03 7.52
CA SER A 233 3.90 -22.24 7.44
C SER A 233 4.25 -23.61 6.86
N LEU A 234 3.59 -24.68 7.34
CA LEU A 234 3.76 -26.03 6.81
C LEU A 234 3.38 -26.10 5.31
N MET A 235 2.21 -25.55 4.95
CA MET A 235 1.72 -25.53 3.57
C MET A 235 2.60 -24.67 2.65
N SER A 236 3.31 -23.67 3.18
CA SER A 236 4.25 -22.87 2.40
C SER A 236 5.43 -23.71 1.85
N PHE A 237 5.87 -24.74 2.57
CA PHE A 237 6.92 -25.65 2.10
C PHE A 237 6.40 -26.64 1.05
N VAL A 238 5.14 -27.05 1.15
CA VAL A 238 4.49 -27.93 0.16
C VAL A 238 4.23 -27.19 -1.14
N LEU A 239 3.65 -25.98 -1.06
CA LEU A 239 3.20 -25.22 -2.23
C LEU A 239 4.33 -24.46 -2.95
N ALA A 240 5.41 -24.11 -2.23
CA ALA A 240 6.55 -23.37 -2.77
C ALA A 240 7.87 -24.11 -2.51
N PRO A 241 8.07 -25.35 -3.00
CA PRO A 241 9.15 -26.24 -2.57
C PRO A 241 10.53 -25.55 -2.61
N TYR A 242 11.10 -25.36 -1.44
CA TYR A 242 12.42 -24.78 -1.22
C TYR A 242 12.94 -25.30 0.10
N ARG A 243 14.21 -25.71 0.14
CA ARG A 243 14.86 -26.18 1.37
C ARG A 243 15.80 -25.08 1.85
N PRO A 244 15.36 -24.21 2.77
CA PRO A 244 16.21 -23.14 3.27
C PRO A 244 17.37 -23.73 4.06
N THR A 245 18.53 -23.08 3.95
CA THR A 245 19.67 -23.34 4.84
C THR A 245 19.85 -22.17 5.79
N LEU A 246 20.35 -22.42 7.00
CA LEU A 246 20.64 -21.34 7.94
C LEU A 246 21.90 -20.61 7.47
N SER A 247 21.74 -19.33 7.13
CA SER A 247 22.81 -18.47 6.61
C SER A 247 22.57 -17.03 7.03
N LEU A 248 23.63 -16.28 7.31
CA LEU A 248 23.58 -14.83 7.57
C LEU A 248 24.53 -14.05 6.66
N LYS A 249 24.94 -14.67 5.53
CA LYS A 249 25.93 -14.08 4.61
C LYS A 249 25.50 -12.71 4.10
N ASP A 250 24.21 -12.54 3.82
CA ASP A 250 23.66 -11.31 3.23
C ASP A 250 22.94 -10.42 4.26
N TRP A 251 23.21 -10.56 5.56
CA TRP A 251 22.45 -9.85 6.62
C TRP A 251 22.50 -8.31 6.46
N ARG A 252 23.60 -7.79 5.89
CA ARG A 252 23.81 -6.35 5.64
C ARG A 252 22.75 -5.77 4.71
N LEU A 253 22.19 -6.58 3.80
CA LEU A 253 21.07 -6.19 2.94
C LEU A 253 19.83 -5.82 3.78
N PHE A 254 19.56 -6.59 4.82
CA PHE A 254 18.39 -6.42 5.67
C PHE A 254 18.60 -5.32 6.72
N ARG A 255 19.83 -5.10 7.22
CA ARG A 255 20.15 -4.11 8.26
C ARG A 255 19.57 -2.72 7.98
N ASN A 256 19.64 -2.26 6.74
CA ASN A 256 19.19 -0.92 6.38
C ASN A 256 17.66 -0.75 6.53
N PHE A 257 16.91 -1.86 6.48
CA PHE A 257 15.46 -1.87 6.66
C PHE A 257 15.03 -2.05 8.11
N LEU A 258 15.96 -2.31 9.05
CA LEU A 258 15.65 -2.49 10.48
C LEU A 258 15.48 -1.17 11.25
N SER A 259 16.02 -0.05 10.77
CA SER A 259 16.13 1.18 11.57
C SER A 259 14.98 2.18 11.39
N TRP A 260 14.28 2.15 10.25
CA TRP A 260 13.37 3.24 9.86
C TRP A 260 11.90 3.01 10.23
N LEU A 261 11.47 1.78 10.49
CA LEU A 261 10.04 1.44 10.61
C LEU A 261 9.58 1.14 12.06
N SER A 262 10.48 0.95 13.01
CA SER A 262 10.14 0.42 14.34
C SER A 262 9.49 1.44 15.29
N GLY A 263 9.86 2.72 15.20
CA GLY A 263 9.37 3.75 16.15
C GLY A 263 7.89 4.12 15.97
N ALA A 264 7.45 4.35 14.72
CA ALA A 264 6.06 4.69 14.44
C ALA A 264 5.10 3.51 14.71
N GLN A 265 5.55 2.29 14.44
CA GLN A 265 4.78 1.06 14.68
C GLN A 265 4.61 0.78 16.17
N LEU A 266 5.64 1.08 16.99
CA LEU A 266 5.54 1.01 18.44
C LEU A 266 4.41 1.89 18.98
N PHE A 267 4.42 3.19 18.64
CA PHE A 267 3.38 4.12 19.09
C PHE A 267 2.00 3.69 18.60
N SER A 268 1.90 3.24 17.36
CA SER A 268 0.65 2.74 16.79
C SER A 268 0.13 1.53 17.56
N ALA A 269 0.98 0.55 17.88
CA ALA A 269 0.57 -0.67 18.53
C ALA A 269 0.10 -0.40 19.96
N PHE A 270 0.84 0.42 20.70
CA PHE A 270 0.41 0.86 22.03
C PHE A 270 -0.90 1.63 21.98
N ALA A 271 -1.03 2.63 21.09
CA ALA A 271 -2.26 3.39 20.96
C ALA A 271 -3.45 2.50 20.61
N TRP A 272 -3.26 1.49 19.74
CA TRP A 272 -4.33 0.60 19.32
C TRP A 272 -4.73 -0.43 20.40
N GLN A 273 -3.78 -0.94 21.18
CA GLN A 273 -4.04 -1.91 22.25
C GLN A 273 -4.40 -1.28 23.60
N MET A 274 -4.18 0.03 23.78
CA MET A 274 -4.38 0.70 25.08
C MET A 274 -5.80 0.49 25.63
N ASP A 275 -6.80 0.51 24.77
CA ASP A 275 -8.20 0.31 25.15
C ASP A 275 -8.41 -1.04 25.85
N ARG A 276 -7.82 -2.11 25.30
CA ARG A 276 -7.93 -3.48 25.82
C ARG A 276 -7.09 -3.69 27.07
N LEU A 277 -5.89 -3.09 27.11
CA LEU A 277 -5.00 -3.19 28.27
C LEU A 277 -5.61 -2.53 29.50
N VAL A 278 -6.10 -1.30 29.36
CA VAL A 278 -6.70 -0.54 30.45
C VAL A 278 -8.02 -1.20 30.89
N LEU A 279 -8.89 -1.54 29.94
CA LEU A 279 -10.15 -2.20 30.26
C LEU A 279 -9.94 -3.58 30.90
N GLY A 280 -8.93 -4.34 30.46
CA GLY A 280 -8.59 -5.63 31.05
C GLY A 280 -8.16 -5.55 32.51
N ARG A 281 -7.62 -4.40 32.94
CA ARG A 281 -7.19 -4.19 34.33
C ARG A 281 -8.30 -3.62 35.21
N LEU A 282 -9.21 -2.82 34.64
CA LEU A 282 -10.24 -2.11 35.39
C LEU A 282 -11.61 -2.81 35.38
N ALA A 283 -11.91 -3.60 34.35
CA ALA A 283 -13.21 -4.24 34.17
C ALA A 283 -13.13 -5.77 34.21
N PRO A 284 -14.24 -6.45 34.54
CA PRO A 284 -14.32 -7.91 34.45
C PRO A 284 -14.05 -8.39 33.02
N THR A 285 -13.45 -9.58 32.89
CA THR A 285 -13.10 -10.18 31.59
C THR A 285 -14.29 -10.27 30.63
N ALA A 286 -15.50 -10.53 31.12
CA ALA A 286 -16.71 -10.53 30.29
C ALA A 286 -16.98 -9.17 29.61
N SER A 287 -16.76 -8.05 30.30
CA SER A 287 -16.90 -6.71 29.75
C SER A 287 -15.84 -6.42 28.68
N VAL A 288 -14.62 -6.89 28.90
CA VAL A 288 -13.51 -6.81 27.92
C VAL A 288 -13.84 -7.61 26.66
N GLY A 289 -14.45 -8.78 26.81
CA GLY A 289 -14.89 -9.60 25.69
C GLY A 289 -16.03 -8.97 24.90
N ARG A 290 -17.03 -8.38 25.57
CA ARG A 290 -18.09 -7.60 24.90
C ARG A 290 -17.51 -6.41 24.14
N PHE A 291 -16.57 -5.68 24.74
CA PHE A 291 -15.88 -4.58 24.08
C PHE A 291 -15.09 -5.05 22.86
N THR A 292 -14.33 -6.14 22.99
CA THR A 292 -13.54 -6.71 21.88
C THR A 292 -14.44 -7.18 20.74
N MET A 293 -15.59 -7.77 21.06
CA MET A 293 -16.58 -8.18 20.07
C MET A 293 -17.16 -6.97 19.33
N ALA A 294 -17.57 -5.93 20.06
CA ALA A 294 -18.05 -4.67 19.48
C ALA A 294 -16.99 -4.02 18.57
N ASP A 295 -15.74 -3.94 19.04
CA ASP A 295 -14.60 -3.38 18.30
C ASP A 295 -14.32 -4.16 17.01
N SER A 296 -14.39 -5.49 17.08
CA SER A 296 -14.22 -6.37 15.92
C SER A 296 -15.32 -6.13 14.89
N LEU A 297 -16.60 -6.11 15.31
CA LEU A 297 -17.75 -5.81 14.46
C LEU A 297 -17.67 -4.41 13.83
N ALA A 298 -17.28 -3.40 14.60
CA ALA A 298 -17.12 -2.02 14.12
C ALA A 298 -16.03 -1.89 13.04
N SER A 299 -14.98 -2.73 13.11
CA SER A 299 -13.84 -2.65 12.20
C SER A 299 -14.05 -3.35 10.85
N ILE A 300 -14.94 -4.35 10.79
CA ILE A 300 -15.16 -5.18 9.60
C ILE A 300 -15.49 -4.35 8.35
N PRO A 301 -16.44 -3.39 8.39
CA PRO A 301 -16.80 -2.65 7.19
C PRO A 301 -15.64 -1.83 6.62
N GLY A 302 -14.82 -1.23 7.48
CA GLY A 302 -13.61 -0.52 7.07
C GLY A 302 -12.56 -1.43 6.42
N GLN A 303 -12.41 -2.66 6.91
CA GLN A 303 -11.47 -3.62 6.34
C GLN A 303 -11.92 -4.15 4.97
N VAL A 304 -13.21 -4.44 4.82
CA VAL A 304 -13.75 -5.04 3.59
C VAL A 304 -13.92 -4.02 2.48
N LEU A 305 -14.39 -2.81 2.79
CA LEU A 305 -14.78 -1.83 1.79
C LEU A 305 -13.74 -0.72 1.61
N LEU A 306 -13.18 -0.19 2.70
CA LEU A 306 -12.33 1.00 2.62
C LEU A 306 -10.89 0.66 2.25
N THR A 307 -10.32 -0.38 2.85
CA THR A 307 -8.91 -0.76 2.63
C THR A 307 -8.57 -1.04 1.17
N PRO A 308 -9.38 -1.80 0.39
CA PRO A 308 -9.09 -2.06 -1.02
C PRO A 308 -9.16 -0.81 -1.90
N ILE A 309 -9.98 0.18 -1.51
CA ILE A 309 -10.19 1.42 -2.27
C ILE A 309 -9.02 2.38 -2.09
N LEU A 310 -8.37 2.39 -0.93
CA LEU A 310 -7.24 3.27 -0.63
C LEU A 310 -6.00 2.99 -1.49
N GLY A 311 -5.77 1.74 -1.90
CA GLY A 311 -4.61 1.37 -2.74
C GLY A 311 -4.59 2.13 -4.08
N PRO A 312 -5.62 1.98 -4.93
CA PRO A 312 -5.75 2.74 -6.17
C PRO A 312 -5.73 4.26 -5.98
N LEU A 313 -6.37 4.77 -4.92
CA LEU A 313 -6.35 6.20 -4.60
C LEU A 313 -4.93 6.71 -4.29
N SER A 314 -4.14 5.92 -3.56
CA SER A 314 -2.73 6.21 -3.26
C SER A 314 -1.87 6.25 -4.54
N ALA A 315 -2.08 5.30 -5.45
CA ALA A 315 -1.38 5.30 -6.75
C ALA A 315 -1.75 6.54 -7.59
N GLY A 316 -3.02 6.96 -7.55
CA GLY A 316 -3.48 8.19 -8.20
C GLY A 316 -2.75 9.43 -7.69
N LEU A 317 -2.53 9.55 -6.37
CA LEU A 317 -1.77 10.66 -5.77
C LEU A 317 -0.30 10.67 -6.19
N VAL A 318 0.33 9.49 -6.27
CA VAL A 318 1.73 9.36 -6.74
C VAL A 318 1.85 9.78 -8.20
N ALA A 319 0.88 9.42 -9.05
CA ALA A 319 0.91 9.72 -10.48
C ALA A 319 0.82 11.21 -10.81
N VAL A 320 0.21 12.02 -9.94
CA VAL A 320 0.06 13.48 -10.13
C VAL A 320 0.91 14.29 -9.14
N ARG A 321 1.86 13.66 -8.46
CA ARG A 321 2.63 14.29 -7.37
C ARG A 321 3.43 15.52 -7.81
N ASP A 322 3.86 15.56 -9.07
CA ASP A 322 4.73 16.61 -9.61
C ASP A 322 3.93 17.84 -10.08
N ASP A 323 2.59 17.77 -10.07
CA ASP A 323 1.69 18.89 -10.36
C ASP A 323 0.90 19.27 -9.08
N PRO A 324 1.26 20.39 -8.42
CA PRO A 324 0.63 20.80 -7.16
C PRO A 324 -0.88 21.02 -7.26
N ALA A 325 -1.37 21.55 -8.39
CA ALA A 325 -2.80 21.83 -8.57
C ALA A 325 -3.59 20.52 -8.74
N ARG A 326 -3.07 19.59 -9.55
CA ARG A 326 -3.69 18.27 -9.72
C ARG A 326 -3.59 17.42 -8.46
N LEU A 327 -2.50 17.52 -7.71
CA LEU A 327 -2.34 16.84 -6.42
C LEU A 327 -3.38 17.31 -5.39
N ARG A 328 -3.59 18.63 -5.26
CA ARG A 328 -4.64 19.20 -4.39
C ARG A 328 -6.02 18.64 -4.74
N GLN A 329 -6.38 18.63 -6.02
CA GLN A 329 -7.66 18.10 -6.47
C GLN A 329 -7.78 16.59 -6.26
N ALA A 330 -6.73 15.82 -6.53
CA ALA A 330 -6.71 14.37 -6.33
C ALA A 330 -6.85 14.01 -4.84
N TYR A 331 -6.18 14.74 -3.95
CA TYR A 331 -6.32 14.57 -2.51
C TYR A 331 -7.74 14.91 -2.04
N LEU A 332 -8.30 16.05 -2.47
CA LEU A 332 -9.65 16.44 -2.09
C LEU A 332 -10.70 15.43 -2.58
N LYS A 333 -10.54 14.89 -3.80
CA LYS A 333 -11.40 13.82 -4.33
C LYS A 333 -11.28 12.54 -3.51
N THR A 334 -10.07 12.15 -3.13
CA THR A 334 -9.79 11.00 -2.26
C THR A 334 -10.45 11.18 -0.88
N PHE A 335 -10.28 12.35 -0.27
CA PHE A 335 -10.84 12.71 1.02
C PHE A 335 -12.38 12.68 0.99
N ALA A 336 -13.00 13.27 -0.03
CA ALA A 336 -14.44 13.24 -0.23
C ALA A 336 -14.97 11.82 -0.48
N ALA A 337 -14.27 11.00 -1.28
CA ALA A 337 -14.67 9.63 -1.57
C ALA A 337 -14.63 8.74 -0.31
N VAL A 338 -13.60 8.90 0.53
CA VAL A 338 -13.50 8.18 1.81
C VAL A 338 -14.65 8.55 2.75
N ALA A 339 -14.98 9.84 2.86
CA ALA A 339 -16.12 10.28 3.67
C ALA A 339 -17.46 9.77 3.09
N LEU A 340 -17.65 9.87 1.78
CA LEU A 340 -18.87 9.46 1.09
C LEU A 340 -19.15 7.97 1.22
N LEU A 341 -18.11 7.13 1.27
CA LEU A 341 -18.27 5.69 1.45
C LEU A 341 -18.30 5.31 2.93
N GLY A 342 -17.34 5.78 3.72
CA GLY A 342 -17.15 5.29 5.08
C GLY A 342 -18.16 5.84 6.10
N PHE A 343 -18.62 7.09 5.95
CA PHE A 343 -19.57 7.68 6.89
C PHE A 343 -20.91 6.92 6.93
N PRO A 344 -21.61 6.66 5.81
CA PRO A 344 -22.88 5.93 5.85
C PRO A 344 -22.70 4.49 6.32
N ILE A 345 -21.55 3.87 6.04
CA ILE A 345 -21.28 2.51 6.51
C ILE A 345 -21.19 2.45 8.04
N LEU A 346 -20.42 3.35 8.66
CA LEU A 346 -20.28 3.38 10.11
C LEU A 346 -21.55 3.88 10.80
N ALA A 347 -22.21 4.90 10.26
CA ALA A 347 -23.49 5.37 10.77
C ALA A 347 -24.59 4.30 10.64
N GLY A 348 -24.64 3.57 9.53
CA GLY A 348 -25.55 2.44 9.35
C GLY A 348 -25.24 1.29 10.31
N THR A 349 -23.96 1.01 10.56
CA THR A 349 -23.54 0.03 11.58
C THR A 349 -24.03 0.43 12.97
N ALA A 350 -23.96 1.73 13.33
CA ALA A 350 -24.49 2.22 14.59
C ALA A 350 -26.02 2.09 14.66
N LEU A 351 -26.74 2.53 13.63
CA LEU A 351 -28.22 2.47 13.60
C LEU A 351 -28.75 1.03 13.68
N LEU A 352 -28.06 0.08 13.05
CA LEU A 352 -28.46 -1.33 12.99
C LEU A 352 -27.76 -2.21 14.03
N ALA A 353 -27.00 -1.63 14.97
CA ALA A 353 -26.17 -2.39 15.91
C ALA A 353 -26.97 -3.41 16.72
N HIS A 354 -28.13 -3.03 17.26
CA HIS A 354 -28.97 -3.89 18.07
C HIS A 354 -29.49 -5.11 17.29
N PRO A 355 -30.22 -4.95 16.16
CA PRO A 355 -30.72 -6.10 15.43
C PRO A 355 -29.59 -6.95 14.82
N VAL A 356 -28.46 -6.34 14.40
CA VAL A 356 -27.29 -7.09 13.91
C VAL A 356 -26.68 -7.97 15.00
N VAL A 357 -26.49 -7.44 16.21
CA VAL A 357 -25.92 -8.20 17.34
C VAL A 357 -26.86 -9.31 17.79
N SER A 358 -28.16 -9.01 17.99
CA SER A 358 -29.14 -10.01 18.41
C SER A 358 -29.28 -11.14 17.38
N LEU A 359 -29.26 -10.82 16.09
CA LEU A 359 -29.34 -11.82 15.01
C LEU A 359 -28.04 -12.63 14.87
N ALA A 360 -26.89 -11.97 14.80
CA ALA A 360 -25.62 -12.64 14.53
C ALA A 360 -25.13 -13.42 15.77
N LEU A 361 -25.08 -12.77 16.92
CA LEU A 361 -24.42 -13.27 18.12
C LEU A 361 -25.39 -13.93 19.13
N GLY A 362 -26.64 -13.45 19.19
CA GLY A 362 -27.67 -13.95 20.11
C GLY A 362 -27.75 -13.20 21.44
N ALA A 363 -28.72 -13.59 22.29
CA ALA A 363 -29.12 -12.83 23.48
C ALA A 363 -28.01 -12.58 24.52
N LYS A 364 -27.04 -13.51 24.69
CA LYS A 364 -25.92 -13.33 25.64
C LYS A 364 -24.98 -12.16 25.29
N TRP A 365 -25.09 -11.64 24.07
CA TRP A 365 -24.29 -10.53 23.57
C TRP A 365 -25.06 -9.23 23.48
N ASP A 366 -26.26 -9.12 24.06
CA ASP A 366 -27.11 -7.93 23.93
C ASP A 366 -26.38 -6.62 24.32
N MET A 367 -25.59 -6.67 25.40
CA MET A 367 -24.75 -5.56 25.86
C MET A 367 -23.63 -5.15 24.88
N VAL A 368 -23.37 -5.90 23.80
CA VAL A 368 -22.46 -5.50 22.72
C VAL A 368 -23.10 -4.43 21.85
N ALA A 369 -24.42 -4.44 21.67
CA ALA A 369 -25.12 -3.50 20.81
C ALA A 369 -24.84 -2.03 21.15
N PRO A 370 -25.04 -1.54 22.41
CA PRO A 370 -24.73 -0.15 22.74
C PRO A 370 -23.24 0.19 22.61
N ILE A 371 -22.35 -0.77 22.88
CA ILE A 371 -20.90 -0.55 22.73
C ILE A 371 -20.55 -0.40 21.23
N LEU A 372 -21.13 -1.24 20.38
CA LEU A 372 -20.96 -1.17 18.93
C LEU A 372 -21.46 0.16 18.37
N GLN A 373 -22.59 0.68 18.87
CA GLN A 373 -23.09 2.01 18.49
C GLN A 373 -22.06 3.10 18.77
N TRP A 374 -21.55 3.17 20.01
CA TRP A 374 -20.58 4.19 20.38
C TRP A 374 -19.26 4.05 19.60
N LEU A 375 -18.76 2.83 19.42
CA LEU A 375 -17.51 2.60 18.68
C LEU A 375 -17.64 2.91 17.19
N ALA A 376 -18.77 2.57 16.56
CA ALA A 376 -19.01 2.88 15.16
C ALA A 376 -19.09 4.41 14.93
N LEU A 377 -19.78 5.14 15.81
CA LEU A 377 -19.84 6.61 15.76
C LEU A 377 -18.47 7.25 16.04
N ALA A 378 -17.74 6.76 17.04
CA ALA A 378 -16.38 7.21 17.35
C ALA A 378 -15.38 6.96 16.20
N GLY A 379 -15.65 5.98 15.33
CA GLY A 379 -14.84 5.68 14.15
C GLY A 379 -14.99 6.68 13.00
N ILE A 380 -16.11 7.42 12.91
CA ILE A 380 -16.42 8.33 11.79
C ILE A 380 -15.33 9.41 11.62
N PRO A 381 -14.93 10.17 12.65
CA PRO A 381 -13.84 11.13 12.52
C PRO A 381 -12.50 10.48 12.15
N GLY A 382 -12.29 9.22 12.58
CA GLY A 382 -11.08 8.45 12.28
C GLY A 382 -10.90 8.19 10.77
N LEU A 383 -11.97 8.20 9.99
CA LEU A 383 -11.88 8.04 8.54
C LEU A 383 -11.17 9.22 7.86
N LEU A 384 -11.22 10.41 8.45
CA LEU A 384 -10.72 11.64 7.85
C LEU A 384 -9.18 11.74 7.83
N TRP A 385 -8.48 11.07 8.74
CA TRP A 385 -7.01 11.05 8.70
C TRP A 385 -6.46 10.00 7.73
N THR A 386 -7.25 9.02 7.29
CA THR A 386 -6.78 7.92 6.42
C THR A 386 -6.12 8.39 5.11
N PRO A 387 -6.67 9.37 4.37
CA PRO A 387 -6.05 9.89 3.15
C PRO A 387 -4.67 10.54 3.38
N LEU A 388 -4.39 11.03 4.60
CA LEU A 388 -3.11 11.66 4.93
C LEU A 388 -1.94 10.68 4.76
N ASN A 389 -2.13 9.39 5.08
CA ASN A 389 -1.08 8.39 4.91
C ASN A 389 -0.72 8.21 3.42
N ALA A 390 -1.72 8.23 2.55
CA ALA A 390 -1.52 8.14 1.10
C ALA A 390 -0.80 9.38 0.56
N LEU A 391 -1.15 10.57 1.07
CA LEU A 391 -0.47 11.82 0.73
C LEU A 391 0.99 11.84 1.23
N ALA A 392 1.23 11.41 2.46
CA ALA A 392 2.56 11.33 3.05
C ALA A 392 3.47 10.40 2.25
N LEU A 393 2.94 9.26 1.79
CA LEU A 393 3.66 8.35 0.90
C LEU A 393 3.94 8.97 -0.47
N ALA A 394 2.96 9.64 -1.08
CA ALA A 394 3.12 10.30 -2.38
C ALA A 394 4.19 11.40 -2.35
N LEU A 395 4.22 12.20 -1.27
CA LEU A 395 5.21 13.25 -1.04
C LEU A 395 6.54 12.73 -0.49
N ARG A 396 6.66 11.42 -0.22
CA ARG A 396 7.82 10.80 0.45
C ARG A 396 8.16 11.44 1.80
N ARG A 397 7.16 11.96 2.52
CA ARG A 397 7.30 12.60 3.84
C ARG A 397 6.86 11.64 4.94
N SER A 398 7.70 10.66 5.28
CA SER A 398 7.41 9.69 6.35
C SER A 398 7.27 10.34 7.73
N THR A 399 7.82 11.54 7.93
CA THR A 399 7.65 12.34 9.15
C THR A 399 6.20 12.69 9.45
N LEU A 400 5.35 12.83 8.42
CA LEU A 400 3.91 13.04 8.60
C LEU A 400 3.24 11.81 9.24
N ILE A 401 3.64 10.61 8.82
CA ILE A 401 3.14 9.35 9.40
C ILE A 401 3.62 9.23 10.83
N PHE A 402 4.92 9.43 11.06
CA PHE A 402 5.51 9.36 12.40
C PHE A 402 4.84 10.33 13.38
N ASN A 403 4.73 11.61 13.01
CA ASN A 403 4.09 12.64 13.84
C ASN A 403 2.64 12.28 14.14
N ARG A 404 1.92 11.73 13.16
CA ARG A 404 0.53 11.32 13.34
C ARG A 404 0.39 10.14 14.31
N GLN A 405 1.27 9.13 14.24
CA GLN A 405 1.27 8.01 15.19
C GLN A 405 1.68 8.47 16.59
N LEU A 406 2.62 9.40 16.69
CA LEU A 406 3.03 10.00 17.96
C LEU A 406 1.89 10.81 18.58
N THR A 407 1.20 11.64 17.81
CA THR A 407 0.03 12.39 18.28
C THR A 407 -1.09 11.46 18.72
N ASP A 408 -1.38 10.40 17.95
CA ASP A 408 -2.39 9.40 18.34
C ASP A 408 -2.03 8.78 19.70
N PHE A 409 -0.77 8.36 19.88
CA PHE A 409 -0.30 7.85 21.17
C PHE A 409 -0.44 8.87 22.31
N LEU A 410 0.08 10.09 22.14
CA LEU A 410 0.09 11.12 23.18
C LEU A 410 -1.30 11.62 23.56
N VAL A 411 -2.25 11.61 22.63
CA VAL A 411 -3.62 12.09 22.86
C VAL A 411 -4.51 10.94 23.34
N LYS A 412 -4.51 9.83 22.60
CA LYS A 412 -5.42 8.71 22.87
C LYS A 412 -5.10 8.03 24.19
N VAL A 413 -3.84 7.79 24.52
CA VAL A 413 -3.48 7.03 25.73
C VAL A 413 -3.96 7.70 27.02
N PRO A 414 -3.66 9.00 27.28
CA PRO A 414 -4.17 9.67 28.48
C PRO A 414 -5.70 9.78 28.50
N LEU A 415 -6.33 10.07 27.36
CA LEU A 415 -7.80 10.15 27.25
C LEU A 415 -8.46 8.81 27.57
N VAL A 416 -7.90 7.70 27.07
CA VAL A 416 -8.42 6.35 27.32
C VAL A 416 -8.23 5.96 28.79
N ILE A 417 -7.07 6.26 29.39
CA ILE A 417 -6.82 6.00 30.81
C ILE A 417 -7.81 6.79 31.68
N ALA A 418 -7.95 8.09 31.44
CA ALA A 418 -8.88 8.94 32.17
C ALA A 418 -10.34 8.50 31.95
N GLY A 419 -10.74 8.29 30.70
CA GLY A 419 -12.09 7.86 30.33
C GLY A 419 -12.46 6.52 30.96
N ALA A 420 -11.54 5.55 30.93
CA ALA A 420 -11.77 4.24 31.54
C ALA A 420 -11.87 4.33 33.07
N TRP A 421 -11.08 5.18 33.71
CA TRP A 421 -11.10 5.36 35.16
C TRP A 421 -12.43 5.94 35.66
N PHE A 422 -12.99 6.94 34.96
CA PHE A 422 -14.23 7.59 35.39
C PHE A 422 -15.49 6.89 34.90
N PHE A 423 -15.50 6.39 33.66
CA PHE A 423 -16.72 5.93 32.99
C PHE A 423 -16.57 4.57 32.30
N LEU A 424 -15.49 3.81 32.53
CA LEU A 424 -15.22 2.50 31.91
C LEU A 424 -15.43 2.53 30.38
N ILE A 425 -16.30 1.67 29.84
CA ILE A 425 -16.54 1.50 28.40
C ILE A 425 -17.05 2.79 27.71
N PRO A 426 -18.11 3.47 28.21
CA PRO A 426 -18.53 4.74 27.65
C PRO A 426 -17.42 5.80 27.61
N GLY A 427 -16.60 5.86 28.66
CA GLY A 427 -15.46 6.78 28.73
C GLY A 427 -14.39 6.47 27.69
N ILE A 428 -14.07 5.19 27.46
CA ILE A 428 -13.15 4.76 26.38
C ILE A 428 -13.72 5.14 25.01
N ALA A 429 -15.02 4.97 24.79
CA ALA A 429 -15.64 5.34 23.53
C ALA A 429 -15.60 6.85 23.28
N ALA A 430 -15.88 7.67 24.31
CA ALA A 430 -15.74 9.12 24.25
C ALA A 430 -14.28 9.55 24.02
N ALA A 431 -13.33 8.90 24.70
CA ALA A 431 -11.89 9.13 24.51
C ALA A 431 -11.45 8.83 23.07
N ARG A 432 -11.92 7.72 22.47
CA ARG A 432 -11.68 7.39 21.06
C ARG A 432 -12.25 8.43 20.12
N ALA A 433 -13.49 8.88 20.35
CA ALA A 433 -14.12 9.93 19.53
C ALA A 433 -13.33 11.25 19.61
N ALA A 434 -12.93 11.66 20.83
CA ALA A 434 -12.13 12.86 21.05
C ALA A 434 -10.75 12.77 20.37
N ALA A 435 -10.04 11.65 20.54
CA ALA A 435 -8.75 11.42 19.88
C ALA A 435 -8.90 11.42 18.34
N ALA A 436 -9.95 10.78 17.82
CA ALA A 436 -10.23 10.75 16.39
C ALA A 436 -10.53 12.15 15.82
N LEU A 437 -11.21 13.02 16.56
CA LEU A 437 -11.44 14.42 16.19
C LEU A 437 -10.14 15.23 16.16
N VAL A 438 -9.28 15.07 17.17
CA VAL A 438 -7.96 15.71 17.20
C VAL A 438 -7.12 15.28 16.00
N LEU A 439 -7.10 13.98 15.68
CA LEU A 439 -6.38 13.46 14.52
C LEU A 439 -6.98 13.93 13.19
N ALA A 440 -8.30 14.03 13.08
CA ALA A 440 -8.95 14.61 11.91
C ALA A 440 -8.53 16.08 11.70
N GLY A 441 -8.52 16.87 12.78
CA GLY A 441 -8.03 18.26 12.75
C GLY A 441 -6.55 18.34 12.35
N MET A 442 -5.70 17.48 12.92
CA MET A 442 -4.29 17.36 12.54
C MET A 442 -4.13 17.01 11.06
N ALA A 443 -4.92 16.07 10.53
CA ALA A 443 -4.84 15.66 9.13
C ALA A 443 -5.24 16.78 8.18
N VAL A 444 -6.30 17.53 8.51
CA VAL A 444 -6.73 18.69 7.74
C VAL A 444 -5.66 19.79 7.73
N LYS A 445 -5.05 20.06 8.89
CA LYS A 445 -3.93 21.00 9.01
C LYS A 445 -2.69 20.52 8.24
N ALA A 446 -2.31 19.25 8.39
CA ALA A 446 -1.16 18.68 7.70
C ALA A 446 -1.33 18.70 6.17
N ALA A 447 -2.55 18.47 5.66
CA ALA A 447 -2.85 18.64 4.24
C ALA A 447 -2.72 20.10 3.81
N ARG A 448 -3.18 21.06 4.63
CA ARG A 448 -2.96 22.50 4.35
C ARG A 448 -1.47 22.82 4.27
N ASP A 449 -0.69 22.39 5.25
CA ASP A 449 0.73 22.75 5.34
C ASP A 449 1.60 22.01 4.29
N ALA A 450 1.16 20.83 3.82
CA ALA A 450 1.91 20.04 2.85
C ALA A 450 1.61 20.39 1.38
N ILE A 451 0.38 20.82 1.07
CA ILE A 451 -0.08 21.06 -0.30
C ILE A 451 -0.92 22.34 -0.45
N ASP A 452 -0.89 23.28 0.50
CA ASP A 452 -1.68 24.53 0.53
C ASP A 452 -3.19 24.35 0.27
N LEU A 453 -3.76 23.22 0.67
CA LEU A 453 -5.18 22.97 0.51
C LEU A 453 -5.96 23.70 1.62
N PRO A 454 -6.86 24.64 1.29
CA PRO A 454 -7.58 25.40 2.32
C PRO A 454 -8.48 24.49 3.16
N VAL A 455 -8.47 24.72 4.47
CA VAL A 455 -9.28 23.99 5.47
C VAL A 455 -10.76 24.00 5.08
N TRP A 456 -11.26 25.14 4.60
CA TRP A 456 -12.64 25.30 4.20
C TRP A 456 -13.04 24.38 3.04
N ALA A 457 -12.16 24.13 2.07
CA ALA A 457 -12.46 23.19 0.98
C ALA A 457 -12.61 21.76 1.49
N GLN A 458 -11.81 21.37 2.49
CA GLN A 458 -11.88 20.05 3.12
C GLN A 458 -13.17 19.90 3.95
N LEU A 459 -13.54 20.93 4.73
CA LEU A 459 -14.79 20.92 5.51
C LEU A 459 -16.04 20.90 4.61
N LYS A 460 -16.04 21.68 3.52
CA LYS A 460 -17.14 21.70 2.55
C LYS A 460 -17.30 20.34 1.86
N ALA A 461 -16.21 19.60 1.65
CA ALA A 461 -16.24 18.27 1.03
C ALA A 461 -16.95 17.22 1.90
N ILE A 462 -16.93 17.34 3.22
CA ILE A 462 -17.59 16.38 4.14
C ILE A 462 -19.02 16.77 4.50
N LEU A 463 -19.41 18.02 4.27
CA LEU A 463 -20.72 18.53 4.65
C LEU A 463 -21.87 17.70 4.03
N ARG A 464 -21.75 17.32 2.76
CA ARG A 464 -22.78 16.51 2.08
C ARG A 464 -22.89 15.09 2.65
N PRO A 465 -21.80 14.31 2.81
CA PRO A 465 -21.84 13.05 3.56
C PRO A 465 -22.42 13.17 4.97
N VAL A 466 -22.10 14.24 5.70
CA VAL A 466 -22.64 14.48 7.06
C VAL A 466 -24.15 14.67 7.01
N ILE A 467 -24.65 15.57 6.15
CA ILE A 467 -26.10 15.78 5.99
C ILE A 467 -26.79 14.49 5.53
N GLY A 468 -26.18 13.76 4.58
CA GLY A 468 -26.69 12.45 4.15
C GLY A 468 -26.80 11.44 5.30
N CYS A 469 -25.83 11.39 6.21
CA CYS A 469 -25.89 10.51 7.38
C CYS A 469 -26.96 10.96 8.39
N LEU A 470 -27.17 12.26 8.57
CA LEU A 470 -28.23 12.79 9.42
C LEU A 470 -29.62 12.42 8.88
N VAL A 471 -29.84 12.56 7.57
CA VAL A 471 -31.09 12.14 6.92
C VAL A 471 -31.26 10.62 7.00
N MET A 472 -30.19 9.86 6.75
CA MET A 472 -30.21 8.40 6.93
C MET A 472 -30.62 8.02 8.36
N GLY A 473 -30.06 8.68 9.37
CA GLY A 473 -30.43 8.51 10.77
C GLY A 473 -31.90 8.84 11.02
N ALA A 474 -32.38 9.97 10.51
CA ALA A 474 -33.77 10.40 10.65
C ALA A 474 -34.78 9.45 9.98
N LEU A 475 -34.40 8.77 8.89
CA LEU A 475 -35.24 7.79 8.20
C LEU A 475 -35.22 6.41 8.87
N VAL A 476 -34.04 5.93 9.24
CA VAL A 476 -33.86 4.56 9.72
C VAL A 476 -34.16 4.43 11.22
N TYR A 477 -33.79 5.41 12.05
CA TYR A 477 -33.98 5.31 13.50
C TYR A 477 -35.45 5.10 13.90
N PRO A 478 -36.43 5.88 13.40
CA PRO A 478 -37.83 5.61 13.69
C PRO A 478 -38.25 4.23 13.19
N ALA A 479 -37.86 3.84 11.97
CA ALA A 479 -38.20 2.55 11.40
C ALA A 479 -37.71 1.36 12.26
N THR A 480 -36.56 1.50 12.93
CA THR A 480 -36.07 0.48 13.86
C THR A 480 -36.88 0.35 15.15
N GLN A 481 -37.60 1.40 15.57
CA GLN A 481 -38.48 1.34 16.76
C GLN A 481 -39.75 0.52 16.51
N TRP A 482 -40.12 0.31 15.24
CA TRP A 482 -41.31 -0.44 14.84
C TRP A 482 -41.04 -1.94 14.74
N LEU A 483 -39.82 -2.38 15.06
CA LEU A 483 -39.46 -3.78 15.04
C LEU A 483 -40.03 -4.48 16.29
N PRO A 484 -40.91 -5.49 16.14
CA PRO A 484 -41.33 -6.29 17.28
C PRO A 484 -40.14 -6.96 17.95
N ALA A 485 -40.17 -7.06 19.29
CA ALA A 485 -39.08 -7.56 20.12
C ALA A 485 -38.72 -9.04 19.86
N ASP A 486 -39.59 -9.81 19.20
CA ASP A 486 -39.34 -11.20 18.82
C ASP A 486 -38.41 -11.31 17.60
N LEU A 487 -37.11 -11.19 17.86
CA LEU A 487 -36.01 -11.21 16.89
C LEU A 487 -35.68 -12.61 16.29
N ALA A 488 -36.51 -13.64 16.52
CA ALA A 488 -36.21 -15.03 16.16
C ALA A 488 -36.70 -15.49 14.77
N LYS A 489 -37.26 -14.60 13.94
CA LYS A 489 -37.99 -14.99 12.73
C LYS A 489 -37.24 -14.62 11.42
N PRO A 490 -37.36 -15.42 10.33
CA PRO A 490 -36.65 -15.19 9.06
C PRO A 490 -36.97 -13.86 8.37
N TRP A 491 -38.12 -13.23 8.69
CA TRP A 491 -38.45 -11.90 8.20
C TRP A 491 -37.51 -10.80 8.75
N LEU A 492 -36.80 -11.05 9.86
CA LEU A 492 -35.85 -10.09 10.44
C LEU A 492 -34.68 -9.79 9.48
N VAL A 493 -34.21 -10.80 8.74
CA VAL A 493 -33.16 -10.62 7.72
C VAL A 493 -33.68 -9.72 6.60
N ALA A 494 -34.93 -9.94 6.16
CA ALA A 494 -35.57 -9.12 5.14
C ALA A 494 -35.82 -7.68 5.64
N ALA A 495 -36.24 -7.50 6.90
CA ALA A 495 -36.44 -6.20 7.52
C ALA A 495 -35.11 -5.44 7.67
N LEU A 496 -34.04 -6.11 8.12
CA LEU A 496 -32.69 -5.53 8.18
C LEU A 496 -32.18 -5.13 6.81
N ALA A 497 -32.36 -5.98 5.79
CA ALA A 497 -32.04 -5.64 4.42
C ALA A 497 -32.86 -4.45 3.92
N GLY A 498 -34.14 -4.39 4.29
CA GLY A 498 -35.03 -3.26 4.01
C GLY A 498 -34.56 -1.95 4.65
N PHE A 499 -34.15 -1.96 5.92
CA PHE A 499 -33.61 -0.77 6.59
C PHE A 499 -32.26 -0.36 6.05
N ALA A 500 -31.38 -1.31 5.73
CA ALA A 500 -30.12 -1.04 5.07
C ALA A 500 -30.34 -0.41 3.69
N ALA A 501 -31.31 -0.92 2.91
CA ALA A 501 -31.70 -0.37 1.62
C ALA A 501 -32.33 1.04 1.77
N LEU A 502 -33.25 1.23 2.71
CA LEU A 502 -33.86 2.53 3.02
C LEU A 502 -32.79 3.55 3.40
N GLY A 503 -31.85 3.18 4.26
CA GLY A 503 -30.74 4.04 4.67
C GLY A 503 -29.81 4.37 3.51
N ALA A 504 -29.43 3.38 2.69
CA ALA A 504 -28.57 3.58 1.53
C ALA A 504 -29.24 4.45 0.45
N LEU A 505 -30.54 4.25 0.20
CA LEU A 505 -31.33 5.07 -0.72
C LEU A 505 -31.50 6.48 -0.19
N GLY A 506 -31.87 6.65 1.07
CA GLY A 506 -32.02 7.96 1.71
C GLY A 506 -30.72 8.76 1.70
N PHE A 507 -29.61 8.12 2.06
CA PHE A 507 -28.27 8.71 1.96
C PHE A 507 -27.93 9.08 0.52
N GLY A 508 -28.07 8.14 -0.42
CA GLY A 508 -27.74 8.33 -1.83
C GLY A 508 -28.55 9.45 -2.48
N MET A 509 -29.87 9.46 -2.28
CA MET A 509 -30.76 10.50 -2.78
C MET A 509 -30.42 11.87 -2.20
N THR A 510 -30.17 11.96 -0.88
CA THR A 510 -29.79 13.22 -0.23
C THR A 510 -28.49 13.77 -0.79
N VAL A 511 -27.46 12.94 -0.92
CA VAL A 511 -26.18 13.35 -1.50
C VAL A 511 -26.35 13.77 -2.96
N LEU A 512 -27.11 13.02 -3.76
CA LEU A 512 -27.36 13.35 -5.17
C LEU A 512 -28.11 14.67 -5.31
N LEU A 513 -29.12 14.92 -4.47
CA LEU A 513 -29.90 16.16 -4.48
C LEU A 513 -29.04 17.36 -4.08
N LEU A 514 -28.26 17.25 -3.01
CA LEU A 514 -27.31 18.28 -2.59
C LEU A 514 -26.20 18.53 -3.63
N TRP A 515 -25.79 17.49 -4.36
CA TRP A 515 -24.83 17.61 -5.46
C TRP A 515 -25.43 18.31 -6.68
N GLN A 516 -26.69 18.03 -7.01
CA GLN A 516 -27.43 18.70 -8.08
C GLN A 516 -27.68 20.17 -7.76
N LEU A 517 -28.16 20.48 -6.54
CA LEU A 517 -28.39 21.86 -6.08
C LEU A 517 -27.12 22.70 -6.07
N ALA A 518 -25.97 22.08 -5.83
CA ALA A 518 -24.68 22.75 -5.86
C ALA A 518 -24.08 22.91 -7.27
N GLY A 519 -24.82 22.59 -8.34
CA GLY A 519 -24.37 22.76 -9.72
C GLY A 519 -23.41 21.69 -10.23
N ARG A 520 -23.49 20.45 -9.70
CA ARG A 520 -22.66 19.29 -10.10
C ARG A 520 -21.15 19.55 -10.12
N PRO A 521 -20.55 20.03 -9.01
CA PRO A 521 -19.11 20.27 -8.97
C PRO A 521 -18.33 18.96 -9.16
N GLN A 522 -17.15 19.06 -9.77
CA GLN A 522 -16.22 17.94 -9.92
C GLN A 522 -15.68 17.54 -8.53
N GLY A 523 -16.24 16.48 -7.95
CA GLY A 523 -15.94 15.99 -6.59
C GLY A 523 -15.91 14.48 -6.47
N GLY A 524 -15.98 13.97 -5.23
CA GLY A 524 -16.04 12.53 -4.94
C GLY A 524 -17.29 11.87 -5.52
N GLU A 525 -18.40 12.59 -5.58
CA GLU A 525 -19.68 12.12 -6.14
C GLU A 525 -19.58 11.88 -7.65
N ALA A 526 -18.94 12.80 -8.38
CA ALA A 526 -18.68 12.66 -9.81
C ALA A 526 -17.73 11.48 -10.10
N MET A 527 -16.77 11.23 -9.22
CA MET A 527 -15.88 10.07 -9.31
C MET A 527 -16.64 8.76 -9.10
N VAL A 528 -17.49 8.67 -8.06
CA VAL A 528 -18.29 7.47 -7.78
C VAL A 528 -19.30 7.20 -8.90
N LEU A 529 -20.02 8.23 -9.38
CA LEU A 529 -20.93 8.12 -10.52
C LEU A 529 -20.21 7.72 -11.82
N GLY A 530 -19.00 8.25 -12.05
CA GLY A 530 -18.18 7.88 -13.21
C GLY A 530 -17.75 6.41 -13.19
N ILE A 531 -17.47 5.85 -12.00
CA ILE A 531 -17.17 4.43 -11.83
C ILE A 531 -18.44 3.59 -12.06
N ALA A 532 -19.56 3.98 -11.43
CA ALA A 532 -20.84 3.26 -11.54
C ALA A 532 -21.36 3.20 -12.98
N THR A 533 -21.29 4.31 -13.72
CA THR A 533 -21.71 4.38 -15.13
C THR A 533 -20.82 3.55 -16.05
N LYS A 534 -19.50 3.49 -15.81
CA LYS A 534 -18.58 2.60 -16.53
C LYS A 534 -18.87 1.12 -16.25
N MET A 535 -19.19 0.77 -15.01
CA MET A 535 -19.57 -0.62 -14.66
C MET A 535 -20.90 -1.01 -15.31
N LEU A 536 -21.90 -0.15 -15.29
CA LEU A 536 -23.20 -0.39 -15.92
C LEU A 536 -23.10 -0.52 -17.44
N ARG A 537 -22.24 0.28 -18.10
CA ARG A 537 -21.94 0.15 -19.54
C ARG A 537 -21.21 -1.15 -19.89
N ARG A 538 -20.33 -1.64 -19.01
CA ARG A 538 -19.69 -2.96 -19.17
C ARG A 538 -20.67 -4.13 -18.96
N GLY A 539 -21.67 -3.96 -18.09
CA GLY A 539 -22.72 -4.97 -17.87
C GLY A 539 -23.81 -5.00 -18.94
N ARG A 540 -24.10 -3.86 -19.60
CA ARG A 540 -25.07 -3.76 -20.71
C ARG A 540 -24.41 -3.85 -22.08
N GLY A 541 -23.82 -5.01 -22.39
CA GLY A 541 -23.58 -5.45 -23.77
C GLY A 541 -22.81 -4.50 -24.70
N GLY A 542 -22.09 -3.51 -24.18
CA GLY A 542 -21.15 -2.77 -25.01
C GLY A 542 -20.03 -3.72 -25.35
N SER A 543 -20.04 -4.27 -26.56
CA SER A 543 -18.90 -5.00 -27.12
C SER A 543 -17.64 -4.27 -26.70
N PRO A 544 -16.67 -4.94 -26.06
CA PRO A 544 -15.38 -4.31 -25.80
C PRO A 544 -14.94 -3.68 -27.11
N ALA A 545 -14.54 -2.40 -27.08
CA ALA A 545 -13.92 -1.77 -28.24
C ALA A 545 -12.95 -2.80 -28.83
N PRO A 546 -13.04 -3.11 -30.14
CA PRO A 546 -12.33 -4.23 -30.72
C PRO A 546 -10.90 -4.16 -30.23
N ALA A 547 -10.46 -5.21 -29.54
CA ALA A 547 -9.07 -5.33 -29.14
C ALA A 547 -8.25 -5.01 -30.39
N ALA A 548 -7.27 -4.12 -30.25
CA ALA A 548 -6.37 -3.81 -31.35
C ALA A 548 -6.00 -5.14 -32.03
N PRO A 549 -6.20 -5.27 -33.35
CA PRO A 549 -6.03 -6.55 -34.03
C PRO A 549 -4.68 -7.13 -33.64
N ALA A 550 -4.67 -8.42 -33.30
CA ALA A 550 -3.44 -9.12 -32.97
C ALA A 550 -2.40 -8.79 -34.05
N PRO A 551 -1.14 -8.49 -33.67
CA PRO A 551 -0.12 -8.13 -34.63
C PRO A 551 -0.09 -9.19 -35.73
N THR A 552 -0.16 -8.76 -36.99
CA THR A 552 -0.05 -9.65 -38.14
C THR A 552 1.29 -10.42 -38.06
N ARG A 553 1.39 -11.61 -38.66
CA ARG A 553 2.68 -12.36 -38.70
C ARG A 553 3.86 -11.50 -39.21
N ALA A 554 3.59 -10.53 -40.08
CA ALA A 554 4.57 -9.54 -40.53
C ALA A 554 4.99 -8.56 -39.42
N GLN A 555 4.06 -8.09 -38.59
CA GLN A 555 4.34 -7.27 -37.40
C GLN A 555 5.05 -8.08 -36.31
N GLU A 556 4.68 -9.35 -36.09
CA GLU A 556 5.40 -10.21 -35.13
C GLU A 556 6.86 -10.45 -35.57
N ALA A 557 7.10 -10.65 -36.87
CA ALA A 557 8.45 -10.75 -37.43
C ALA A 557 9.22 -9.43 -37.30
N ALA A 558 8.59 -8.29 -37.59
CA ALA A 558 9.20 -6.96 -37.42
C ALA A 558 9.52 -6.65 -35.96
N HIS A 559 8.66 -7.07 -35.01
CA HIS A 559 8.90 -6.90 -33.58
C HIS A 559 10.03 -7.82 -33.08
N ALA A 560 10.15 -9.03 -33.63
CA ALA A 560 11.24 -9.94 -33.31
C ALA A 560 12.59 -9.42 -33.83
N ASP A 561 12.63 -8.96 -35.08
CA ASP A 561 13.83 -8.36 -35.68
C ASP A 561 14.25 -7.07 -34.97
N ALA A 562 13.30 -6.17 -34.67
CA ALA A 562 13.55 -4.98 -33.87
C ALA A 562 14.13 -5.31 -32.49
N ARG A 563 13.61 -6.37 -31.84
CA ARG A 563 14.09 -6.83 -30.54
C ARG A 563 15.53 -7.34 -30.63
N ASP A 564 15.84 -8.16 -31.63
CA ASP A 564 17.19 -8.69 -31.83
C ASP A 564 18.21 -7.59 -32.16
N GLN A 565 17.83 -6.61 -32.96
CA GLN A 565 18.65 -5.43 -33.27
C GLN A 565 18.91 -4.56 -32.03
N ILE A 566 17.88 -4.30 -31.22
CA ILE A 566 18.02 -3.56 -29.95
C ILE A 566 18.94 -4.32 -28.98
N PHE A 567 18.77 -5.65 -28.86
CA PHE A 567 19.64 -6.47 -28.02
C PHE A 567 21.08 -6.51 -28.52
N ALA A 568 21.31 -6.56 -29.83
CA ALA A 568 22.64 -6.49 -30.42
C ALA A 568 23.31 -5.13 -30.15
N LEU A 569 22.59 -4.02 -30.31
CA LEU A 569 23.05 -2.66 -30.02
C LEU A 569 23.33 -2.43 -28.52
N ALA A 570 22.45 -2.93 -27.64
CA ALA A 570 22.61 -2.87 -26.19
C ALA A 570 23.80 -3.72 -25.70
N ASN A 571 23.99 -4.91 -26.28
CA ASN A 571 25.13 -5.76 -25.95
C ASN A 571 26.45 -5.19 -26.48
N ALA A 572 26.46 -4.62 -27.70
CA ALA A 572 27.64 -3.97 -28.28
C ALA A 572 28.08 -2.76 -27.46
N SER A 573 27.13 -1.97 -26.93
CA SER A 573 27.44 -0.85 -26.04
C SER A 573 27.90 -1.32 -24.65
N SER A 574 27.30 -2.37 -24.08
CA SER A 574 27.69 -2.91 -22.77
C SER A 574 29.11 -3.50 -22.72
N ARG A 575 29.59 -4.10 -23.82
CA ARG A 575 30.94 -4.68 -23.92
C ARG A 575 32.06 -3.65 -23.83
N SER A 576 31.75 -2.37 -24.08
CA SER A 576 32.73 -1.28 -24.07
C SER A 576 32.95 -0.62 -22.70
N GLY A 577 32.12 -0.94 -21.70
CA GLY A 577 32.24 -0.41 -20.34
C GLY A 577 32.04 1.10 -20.19
N ALA A 578 31.68 1.82 -21.27
CA ALA A 578 31.39 3.25 -21.28
C ALA A 578 29.87 3.52 -21.21
N GLU A 579 29.49 4.72 -20.77
CA GLU A 579 28.09 5.17 -20.87
C GLU A 579 27.59 5.05 -22.33
N PRO A 580 26.37 4.53 -22.56
CA PRO A 580 25.86 4.30 -23.90
C PRO A 580 25.81 5.63 -24.67
N ALA A 581 26.46 5.65 -25.84
CA ALA A 581 26.48 6.83 -26.70
C ALA A 581 25.04 7.26 -27.05
N ALA A 582 24.79 8.58 -27.05
CA ALA A 582 23.47 9.13 -27.37
C ALA A 582 22.91 8.61 -28.71
N SER A 583 23.78 8.35 -29.69
CA SER A 583 23.43 7.77 -30.99
C SER A 583 22.83 6.36 -30.89
N SER A 584 23.23 5.55 -29.90
CA SER A 584 22.63 4.25 -29.62
C SER A 584 21.22 4.38 -29.04
N VAL A 585 20.98 5.40 -28.20
CA VAL A 585 19.65 5.69 -27.63
C VAL A 585 18.68 6.15 -28.71
N TYR A 586 19.11 7.04 -29.62
CA TYR A 586 18.30 7.47 -30.74
C TYR A 586 18.03 6.36 -31.75
N ARG A 587 19.02 5.49 -32.04
CA ARG A 587 18.79 4.30 -32.89
C ARG A 587 17.78 3.33 -32.29
N ILE A 588 17.82 3.11 -30.97
CA ILE A 588 16.85 2.26 -30.29
C ILE A 588 15.45 2.87 -30.39
N LEU A 589 15.32 4.19 -30.20
CA LEU A 589 14.05 4.89 -30.38
C LEU A 589 13.52 4.79 -31.82
N ASP A 590 14.39 4.90 -32.81
CA ASP A 590 14.03 4.83 -34.23
C ASP A 590 13.55 3.41 -34.62
N ILE A 591 14.24 2.37 -34.12
CA ILE A 591 13.82 0.97 -34.27
C ILE A 591 12.46 0.73 -33.60
N LEU A 592 12.22 1.32 -32.43
CA LEU A 592 10.94 1.23 -31.72
C LEU A 592 9.81 1.98 -32.45
N MET A 593 10.11 3.10 -33.11
CA MET A 593 9.17 3.83 -33.94
C MET A 593 8.85 3.08 -35.25
N GLN A 594 9.86 2.52 -35.92
CA GLN A 594 9.66 1.71 -37.13
C GLN A 594 8.86 0.43 -36.87
N ALA A 595 9.03 -0.18 -35.69
CA ALA A 595 8.21 -1.29 -35.22
C ALA A 595 6.83 -0.86 -34.69
N ASN A 596 6.49 0.43 -34.74
CA ASN A 596 5.23 1.01 -34.23
C ASN A 596 4.98 0.70 -32.73
N LEU A 597 6.04 0.45 -31.97
CA LEU A 597 6.02 0.16 -30.53
C LEU A 597 6.03 1.44 -29.69
N VAL A 598 6.48 2.55 -30.27
CA VAL A 598 6.48 3.89 -29.68
C VAL A 598 5.94 4.87 -30.74
N GLN A 599 4.96 5.68 -30.37
CA GLN A 599 4.47 6.76 -31.23
C GLN A 599 5.02 8.11 -30.74
N PRO A 600 5.49 8.99 -31.64
CA PRO A 600 5.82 10.35 -31.26
C PRO A 600 4.55 11.04 -30.80
N THR A 601 4.48 11.41 -29.52
CA THR A 601 3.45 12.34 -29.03
C THR A 601 3.71 13.70 -29.64
N ASP A 602 2.69 14.24 -30.30
CA ASP A 602 2.71 15.56 -30.92
C ASP A 602 2.91 16.62 -29.82
N ASN A 603 4.16 17.05 -29.66
CA ASN A 603 4.60 17.85 -28.50
C ASN A 603 4.30 19.34 -28.71
N ARG A 604 3.07 19.67 -29.10
CA ARG A 604 2.61 21.05 -29.33
C ARG A 604 2.24 21.82 -28.06
N ALA A 605 2.49 21.28 -26.86
CA ALA A 605 2.04 21.89 -25.60
C ALA A 605 3.15 22.02 -24.55
N ILE A 606 4.38 22.37 -24.96
CA ILE A 606 5.44 22.81 -24.04
C ILE A 606 6.07 24.10 -24.59
N GLU A 607 5.29 25.17 -24.60
CA GLU A 607 5.82 26.54 -24.65
C GLU A 607 6.13 26.95 -23.21
N GLY A 608 7.40 27.14 -22.85
CA GLY A 608 7.70 27.63 -21.50
C GLY A 608 9.15 27.74 -21.06
N GLU A 609 10.12 27.05 -21.67
CA GLU A 609 11.53 27.18 -21.25
C GLU A 609 12.48 27.39 -22.44
N GLN A 610 13.25 28.47 -22.39
CA GLN A 610 14.26 28.86 -23.37
C GLN A 610 15.43 27.86 -23.40
N TYR A 611 15.28 26.79 -24.18
CA TYR A 611 16.40 25.95 -24.59
C TYR A 611 16.89 26.39 -25.98
N GLN A 612 18.12 26.92 -26.04
CA GLN A 612 18.74 27.47 -27.25
C GLN A 612 19.09 26.40 -28.30
N PRO A 613 19.11 26.75 -29.61
CA PRO A 613 19.45 25.82 -30.68
C PRO A 613 20.93 25.38 -30.60
N ARG A 614 21.19 24.07 -30.74
CA ARG A 614 22.56 23.49 -30.70
C ARG A 614 22.92 22.83 -32.04
N ILE A 615 24.17 22.98 -32.49
CA ILE A 615 24.71 22.26 -33.65
C ILE A 615 25.63 21.14 -33.17
N ASN A 616 25.41 19.90 -33.64
CA ASN A 616 26.30 18.78 -33.41
C ASN A 616 26.95 18.32 -34.72
N LEU A 617 28.27 18.09 -34.71
CA LEU A 617 28.97 17.38 -35.78
C LEU A 617 28.93 15.88 -35.49
N VAL A 618 28.29 15.08 -36.33
CA VAL A 618 28.12 13.63 -36.13
C VAL A 618 28.99 12.88 -37.13
N CYS A 619 29.93 12.08 -36.64
CA CYS A 619 30.70 11.24 -37.55
C CYS A 619 29.83 10.10 -38.11
N SER A 620 29.67 10.02 -39.44
CA SER A 620 28.89 8.98 -40.12
C SER A 620 29.47 7.57 -39.98
N ARG A 621 30.72 7.44 -39.52
CA ARG A 621 31.43 6.14 -39.41
C ARG A 621 31.51 5.62 -37.98
N CYS A 622 31.93 6.45 -37.02
CA CYS A 622 32.01 6.04 -35.61
C CYS A 622 30.85 6.54 -34.74
N GLY A 623 29.99 7.41 -35.28
CA GLY A 623 28.86 7.98 -34.53
C GLY A 623 29.27 8.98 -33.45
N GLN A 624 30.54 9.38 -33.35
CA GLN A 624 31.00 10.37 -32.37
C GLN A 624 30.36 11.73 -32.68
N SER A 625 29.59 12.28 -31.74
CA SER A 625 29.03 13.62 -31.82
C SER A 625 29.92 14.62 -31.10
N THR A 626 30.25 15.72 -31.77
CA THR A 626 31.03 16.82 -31.19
C THR A 626 30.17 18.08 -31.22
N PRO A 627 29.77 18.63 -30.06
CA PRO A 627 28.99 19.87 -30.04
C PRO A 627 29.87 21.04 -30.49
N VAL A 628 29.37 21.84 -31.42
CA VAL A 628 30.07 23.05 -31.86
C VAL A 628 29.96 24.10 -30.75
N ARG A 629 31.09 24.51 -30.16
CA ARG A 629 31.13 25.57 -29.14
C ARG A 629 30.95 26.93 -29.81
N GLY A 630 29.72 27.43 -29.83
CA GLY A 630 29.42 28.79 -30.28
C GLY A 630 27.96 28.95 -30.70
N HIS A 631 27.23 29.85 -30.03
CA HIS A 631 25.81 30.12 -30.29
C HIS A 631 25.56 30.91 -31.59
N ALA A 632 26.60 31.55 -32.14
CA ALA A 632 26.48 32.41 -33.33
C ALA A 632 26.09 31.61 -34.60
N ALA A 633 26.68 30.44 -34.83
CA ALA A 633 26.42 29.64 -36.02
C ALA A 633 24.99 29.08 -36.07
N ALA A 634 24.47 28.62 -34.91
CA ALA A 634 23.11 28.11 -34.80
C ALA A 634 22.08 29.22 -35.07
N ASN A 635 22.33 30.43 -34.56
CA ASN A 635 21.47 31.58 -34.81
C ASN A 635 21.49 32.01 -36.28
N ILE A 636 22.66 32.10 -36.91
CA ILE A 636 22.77 32.46 -38.34
C ILE A 636 21.98 31.48 -39.21
N ILE A 637 22.09 30.17 -38.95
CA ILE A 637 21.38 29.14 -39.72
C ILE A 637 19.87 29.22 -39.48
N SER A 638 19.43 29.50 -38.24
CA SER A 638 18.00 29.69 -37.94
C SER A 638 17.41 30.92 -38.65
N VAL A 639 18.16 32.02 -38.73
CA VAL A 639 17.75 33.25 -39.41
C VAL A 639 17.73 33.05 -40.93
N ALA A 640 18.74 32.39 -41.50
CA ALA A 640 18.80 32.06 -42.93
C ALA A 640 17.67 31.10 -43.34
N ALA A 641 17.39 30.09 -42.52
CA ALA A 641 16.28 29.17 -42.74
C ALA A 641 14.92 29.90 -42.71
N GLY A 642 14.72 30.79 -41.73
CA GLY A 642 13.52 31.63 -41.66
C GLY A 642 13.37 32.53 -42.89
N ALA A 643 14.45 33.16 -43.37
CA ALA A 643 14.44 33.98 -44.57
C ALA A 643 14.13 33.19 -45.86
N ALA A 644 14.43 31.89 -45.89
CA ALA A 644 14.10 30.98 -46.99
C ALA A 644 12.71 30.32 -46.86
N GLY A 645 11.90 30.72 -45.86
CA GLY A 645 10.58 30.13 -45.60
C GLY A 645 10.63 28.72 -44.99
N PHE A 646 11.79 28.30 -44.46
CA PHE A 646 12.00 26.99 -43.86
C PHE A 646 11.85 27.06 -42.33
N HIS A 647 10.82 26.39 -41.78
CA HIS A 647 10.58 26.34 -40.35
C HIS A 647 11.25 25.10 -39.73
N MET A 648 12.24 25.32 -38.86
CA MET A 648 12.90 24.24 -38.11
C MET A 648 11.96 23.65 -37.05
N THR A 649 11.70 22.35 -37.14
CA THR A 649 10.85 21.61 -36.20
C THR A 649 11.63 21.07 -34.99
N SER A 650 12.96 20.89 -35.12
CA SER A 650 13.85 20.49 -34.04
C SER A 650 14.77 21.65 -33.61
N LYS A 651 15.06 21.75 -32.31
CA LYS A 651 16.01 22.73 -31.75
C LYS A 651 17.47 22.21 -31.76
N SER A 652 17.77 21.17 -32.53
CA SER A 652 19.11 20.60 -32.71
C SER A 652 19.37 20.37 -34.20
N ILE A 653 20.52 20.84 -34.68
CA ILE A 653 21.00 20.66 -36.06
C ILE A 653 22.18 19.69 -36.03
N ASP A 654 22.00 18.52 -36.61
CA ASP A 654 23.06 17.52 -36.71
C ASP A 654 23.67 17.55 -38.11
N VAL A 655 24.97 17.79 -38.19
CA VAL A 655 25.74 17.83 -39.44
C VAL A 655 26.57 16.56 -39.53
N ALA A 656 26.26 15.70 -40.49
CA ALA A 656 26.97 14.44 -40.70
C ALA A 656 28.33 14.67 -41.40
N GLY A 657 29.40 14.03 -40.93
CA GLY A 657 30.74 14.14 -41.52
C GLY A 657 31.68 12.99 -41.13
N HIS A 658 32.98 13.11 -41.37
CA HIS A 658 33.99 12.13 -40.92
C HIS A 658 34.92 12.77 -39.89
N CYS A 659 35.18 12.11 -38.76
CA CYS A 659 36.14 12.60 -37.78
C CYS A 659 37.56 12.11 -38.10
N GLU A 660 38.60 12.84 -37.67
CA GLU A 660 40.00 12.48 -37.89
C GLU A 660 40.40 11.12 -37.30
N ARG A 661 39.64 10.61 -36.32
CA ARG A 661 39.85 9.30 -35.72
C ARG A 661 39.36 8.14 -36.60
N CYS A 662 38.70 8.43 -37.72
CA CYS A 662 38.22 7.43 -38.68
C CYS A 662 39.07 7.50 -39.98
N PRO A 663 39.98 6.53 -40.22
CA PRO A 663 40.88 6.57 -41.38
C PRO A 663 40.11 6.47 -42.69
N SER A 664 40.25 7.42 -43.62
CA SER A 664 39.57 7.40 -44.92
C SER A 664 39.90 6.11 -45.71
N PRO A 665 38.98 5.58 -46.54
CA PRO A 665 39.35 4.53 -47.47
C PRO A 665 40.31 5.12 -48.51
N SER A 666 41.60 4.78 -48.37
CA SER A 666 42.62 5.09 -49.36
C SER A 666 42.26 4.45 -50.70
N ARG A 667 42.24 5.29 -51.75
CA ARG A 667 42.15 4.97 -53.18
C ARG A 667 42.70 3.56 -53.52
N GLN A 668 41.83 2.64 -53.95
CA GLN A 668 42.28 1.52 -54.77
C GLN A 668 42.61 2.06 -56.16
N VAL A 669 43.90 2.12 -56.46
CA VAL A 669 44.45 2.36 -57.79
C VAL A 669 44.09 1.18 -58.68
N ALA A 670 43.41 1.46 -59.80
CA ALA A 670 43.14 0.51 -60.86
C ALA A 670 44.44 -0.10 -61.40
N ARG A 671 44.56 -1.43 -61.41
CA ARG A 671 45.55 -2.14 -62.24
C ARG A 671 44.93 -2.41 -63.62
N PRO A 672 45.65 -2.17 -64.73
CA PRO A 672 45.11 -2.34 -66.07
C PRO A 672 45.09 -3.83 -66.47
N TYR A 673 44.00 -4.25 -67.09
CA TYR A 673 43.90 -5.50 -67.86
C TYR A 673 44.85 -5.43 -69.07
N PRO A 674 45.66 -6.46 -69.37
CA PRO A 674 46.32 -6.54 -70.66
C PRO A 674 45.31 -6.96 -71.73
N ARG A 675 45.38 -6.27 -72.88
CA ARG A 675 44.67 -6.61 -74.11
C ARG A 675 45.63 -7.28 -75.09
N ARG A 676 45.10 -8.31 -75.78
CA ARG A 676 45.41 -8.88 -77.11
C ARG A 676 46.31 -10.13 -77.20
N PRO A 677 46.15 -10.94 -78.26
CA PRO A 677 45.16 -10.86 -79.35
C PRO A 677 43.86 -11.62 -79.07
#